data_AF-A0A1E3U7R9-F1
#
_entry.id   AF-A0A1E3U7R9-F1
#
_cell.length_a   1.000
_cell.length_b   1.000
_cell.length_c   1.000
_cell.angle_alpha   90.00
_cell.angle_beta   90.00
_cell.angle_gamma   90.00
#
_symmetry.space_group_name_H-M   'P 1'
#
loop_
_entity.id
_entity.type
_entity.pdbx_description
1 polymer ?
#
loop_
_entity_poly.entity_id
_entity_poly.type
_entity_poly.pdbx_seq_one_letter_code
_entity_poly.pdbx_strand_id
1 'polypeptide(L)'
;MNETGIKILNMKAGTLYGYNLGIRDRYDYTTGVFNHSLFRIFLQKNGMKVTKGQSTKDIICLDFDFGSRSYEEEQKHLTDLLNKADDEAARENIRRIMEKVEQNKYKYVKKSKEEIRELFYQEGVSVTYLTKDRQGNIIKEETIHYRMLYRNSSKAKLGQVMFLNEKLYDAAYDWLTMGLGEKMPVENAKIVELSAYVPLTTSTILDTLFIPAEDILILKDQDSFFTTMANVVKAEDYEGFERCVDEAATEKARQRALDKGNLDLQGNPVYNKVFQKVPSLKKKCVVACEQTDVKNTMWDGMGLMEASCLPEWVNGMALLRNHFFKACAFKCSIQKFMQDWCRDNGLDYNTWRIQDMFGQWHYAKDIKLITTHNAVKWIKFMDLMGNTPEEAYLYWCRRVNADGSCFGIVKTDHESKLGDVQQMSYQMLNTLPCTKDDVKEIAAYSVSYVELLKSDDQEFEKFLRKNANEVNHYEMMADLYRKNPAFADSKWYRYEKRQIIRTYVNKLRSGKIMVNGDNLTICSNPYALLLYAAGGDWKKDPTLLHEDGTIQCYTSRFGDGEFLCAFRSPHNSPNNICYLHNHYSPEMEAYFPFSSNIIVVNCIGTDIQDRGNGLDHDSDFFFVTNHPTFVKYAGICYEKFPTIVNRLKESGVTYRKTPLEYARMDNKFALSRRGIGESSNLAQLALTYYWTSPSRELYDNFVILSVLAQVIIDGCKREYEVDALSEIERIKKMPCMNPMLHDEKKDYPFFIKYVKNISVSQKGKDVPYEEIRDKKAKISDRINPKLVCPMNWLQDWLDKIQSASQESTIPTKQFIRHLDGKANDRQISKIQKLVSDYDSFIKLNHDRFEEEDFISEFDEVTNEFISSIKKIKIGNMKTINRLIEIALDVSEENNNPHCKKKYSIKYGRRMLNTLYRQNKEAFLSNFI
;
A
#
# COMPACT_ATOMS: atom_id res chain seq x y z
N MET A 1 12.73 17.06 -8.36
CA MET A 1 13.64 16.94 -7.19
C MET A 1 12.78 17.00 -5.95
N ASN A 2 12.52 15.87 -5.28
CA ASN A 2 11.63 15.84 -4.11
C ASN A 2 12.36 16.39 -2.89
N GLU A 3 11.83 17.44 -2.25
CA GLU A 3 12.24 17.78 -0.88
C GLU A 3 12.02 16.55 0.00
N THR A 4 13.11 16.04 0.57
CA THR A 4 13.06 14.91 1.50
C THR A 4 12.13 15.21 2.68
N GLY A 5 11.35 14.23 3.13
CA GLY A 5 10.48 14.38 4.30
C GLY A 5 11.26 14.60 5.60
N ILE A 6 10.58 15.11 6.63
CA ILE A 6 11.18 15.37 7.96
C ILE A 6 11.12 14.08 8.79
N LYS A 7 12.24 13.67 9.37
CA LYS A 7 12.31 12.51 10.28
C LYS A 7 11.54 12.78 11.57
N ILE A 8 10.68 11.84 11.95
CA ILE A 8 9.93 11.83 13.20
C ILE A 8 10.13 10.50 13.91
N LEU A 9 9.85 10.43 15.21
CA LEU A 9 9.92 9.17 15.93
C LEU A 9 8.62 8.39 15.80
N ASN A 10 8.74 7.12 15.42
CA ASN A 10 7.65 6.15 15.40
C ASN A 10 7.85 5.18 16.58
N MET A 11 7.13 5.41 17.67
CA MET A 11 7.32 4.75 18.96
C MET A 11 6.32 3.62 19.19
N LYS A 12 6.76 2.54 19.82
CA LYS A 12 5.88 1.44 20.25
C LYS A 12 5.17 1.82 21.54
N ALA A 13 3.85 2.05 21.46
CA ALA A 13 3.05 2.59 22.57
C ALA A 13 3.17 1.74 23.85
N GLY A 14 3.15 0.41 23.72
CA GLY A 14 3.28 -0.50 24.87
C GLY A 14 4.62 -0.36 25.62
N THR A 15 5.70 -0.06 24.90
CA THR A 15 7.03 0.12 25.50
C THR A 15 7.20 1.50 26.11
N LEU A 16 6.62 2.53 25.49
CA LEU A 16 6.58 3.89 26.02
C LEU A 16 5.77 3.94 27.31
N TYR A 17 4.63 3.24 27.37
CA TYR A 17 3.86 3.09 28.60
C TYR A 17 4.69 2.46 29.73
N GLY A 18 5.40 1.35 29.45
CA GLY A 18 6.29 0.73 30.43
C GLY A 18 7.47 1.61 30.84
N TYR A 19 8.00 2.42 29.92
CA TYR A 19 9.05 3.39 30.24
C TYR A 19 8.53 4.49 31.18
N ASN A 20 7.34 5.04 30.91
CA ASN A 20 6.71 6.07 31.73
C ASN A 20 6.36 5.59 33.14
N LEU A 21 6.08 4.29 33.30
CA LEU A 21 5.93 3.66 34.62
C LEU A 21 7.27 3.42 35.34
N GLY A 22 8.41 3.62 34.68
CA GLY A 22 9.74 3.34 35.23
C GLY A 22 10.06 1.85 35.38
N ILE A 23 9.31 0.97 34.70
CA ILE A 23 9.59 -0.48 34.65
C ILE A 23 10.48 -0.87 33.47
N ARG A 24 10.76 0.08 32.55
CA ARG A 24 11.72 -0.07 31.46
C ARG A 24 12.73 1.07 31.48
N ASP A 25 13.98 0.74 31.18
CA ASP A 25 15.06 1.73 31.03
C ASP A 25 14.99 2.48 29.68
N ARG A 26 14.24 1.95 28.70
CA ARG A 26 14.05 2.56 27.37
C ARG A 26 12.69 2.18 26.76
N TYR A 27 12.24 2.98 25.81
CA TYR A 27 11.15 2.66 24.90
C TYR A 27 11.70 2.35 23.50
N ASP A 28 10.99 1.49 22.78
CA ASP A 28 11.37 1.07 21.44
C ASP A 28 10.78 2.05 20.41
N TYR A 29 11.60 2.49 19.48
CA TYR A 29 11.19 3.39 18.41
C TYR A 29 11.96 3.11 17.13
N THR A 30 11.36 3.53 16.02
CA THR A 30 11.97 3.59 14.69
C THR A 30 11.87 5.02 14.17
N THR A 31 12.52 5.30 13.05
CA THR A 31 12.41 6.59 12.37
C THR A 31 11.27 6.52 11.36
N GLY A 32 10.28 7.39 11.50
CA GLY A 32 9.25 7.63 10.50
C GLY A 32 9.53 8.90 9.69
N VAL A 33 8.73 9.13 8.65
CA VAL A 33 8.82 10.34 7.82
C VAL A 33 7.52 11.13 7.92
N PHE A 34 7.65 12.43 8.21
CA PHE A 34 6.62 13.43 8.06
C PHE A 34 6.75 14.10 6.70
N ASN A 35 5.84 13.74 5.80
CA ASN A 35 5.93 14.03 4.39
C ASN A 35 5.78 15.52 4.08
N HIS A 36 6.38 15.96 2.97
CA HIS A 36 6.14 17.28 2.41
C HIS A 36 4.65 17.39 2.04
N SER A 37 3.91 18.29 2.71
CA SER A 37 2.45 18.41 2.66
C SER A 37 2.01 19.82 3.04
N LEU A 38 0.76 20.20 2.70
CA LEU A 38 0.19 21.49 3.10
C LEU A 38 0.22 21.67 4.62
N PHE A 39 -0.12 20.62 5.37
CA PHE A 39 -0.07 20.65 6.84
C PHE A 39 1.35 20.84 7.39
N ARG A 40 2.36 20.21 6.78
CA ARG A 40 3.75 20.45 7.17
C ARG A 40 4.14 21.91 6.94
N ILE A 41 3.79 22.49 5.80
CA ILE A 41 4.06 23.90 5.49
C ILE A 41 3.43 24.80 6.55
N PHE A 42 2.17 24.54 6.92
CA PHE A 42 1.48 25.24 8.00
C PHE A 42 2.23 25.11 9.33
N LEU A 43 2.59 23.89 9.77
CA LEU A 43 3.28 23.67 11.04
C LEU A 43 4.63 24.39 11.09
N GLN A 44 5.41 24.38 10.01
CA GLN A 44 6.70 25.09 9.94
C GLN A 44 6.52 26.61 10.09
N LYS A 45 5.47 27.19 9.48
CA LYS A 45 5.13 28.61 9.66
C LYS A 45 4.63 28.93 11.06
N ASN A 46 4.07 27.95 11.77
CA ASN A 46 3.46 28.10 13.09
C ASN A 46 4.31 27.53 14.24
N GLY A 47 5.64 27.54 14.09
CA GLY A 47 6.55 27.31 15.21
C GLY A 47 7.03 25.87 15.40
N MET A 48 6.73 24.96 14.47
CA MET A 48 7.37 23.63 14.44
C MET A 48 8.87 23.76 14.20
N LYS A 49 9.66 23.16 15.08
CA LYS A 49 11.12 23.20 15.03
C LYS A 49 11.67 22.02 14.24
N VAL A 50 12.50 22.33 13.25
CA VAL A 50 13.25 21.33 12.48
C VAL A 50 14.74 21.46 12.83
N THR A 51 15.34 20.36 13.27
CA THR A 51 16.76 20.32 13.61
C THR A 51 17.62 20.24 12.35
N LYS A 52 18.94 20.46 12.48
CA LYS A 52 19.92 20.36 11.39
C LYS A 52 19.91 18.99 10.67
N GLY A 53 19.42 17.94 11.32
CA GLY A 53 19.32 16.59 10.75
C GLY A 53 18.04 16.32 9.96
N GLN A 54 17.27 17.36 9.59
CA GLN A 54 15.93 17.22 8.98
C GLN A 54 15.00 16.37 9.85
N SER A 55 15.03 16.58 11.16
CA SER A 55 14.17 15.87 12.12
C SER A 55 13.41 16.85 13.02
N THR A 56 12.29 16.41 13.57
CA THR A 56 11.53 17.19 14.56
C THR A 56 11.12 16.31 15.75
N LYS A 57 11.00 16.95 16.92
CA LYS A 57 10.37 16.37 18.10
C LYS A 57 8.94 16.86 18.31
N ASP A 58 8.46 17.80 17.51
CA ASP A 58 7.14 18.39 17.77
C ASP A 58 5.98 17.49 17.34
N ILE A 59 6.26 16.46 16.54
CA ILE A 59 5.29 15.46 16.09
C ILE A 59 5.90 14.07 16.21
N ILE A 60 5.12 13.11 16.71
CA ILE A 60 5.49 11.70 16.85
C ILE A 60 4.38 10.81 16.29
N CYS A 61 4.75 9.60 15.92
CA CYS A 61 3.82 8.54 15.55
C CYS A 61 3.84 7.49 16.67
N LEU A 62 2.66 7.07 17.15
CA LEU A 62 2.52 5.96 18.08
C LEU A 62 1.93 4.75 17.37
N ASP A 63 2.60 3.62 17.49
CA ASP A 63 2.17 2.32 17.00
C ASP A 63 1.61 1.47 18.15
N PHE A 64 0.32 1.13 18.06
CA PHE A 64 -0.40 0.34 19.04
C PHE A 64 -0.51 -1.13 18.59
N ASP A 65 0.62 -1.82 18.63
CA ASP A 65 0.76 -3.21 18.18
C ASP A 65 0.63 -4.25 19.31
N PHE A 66 1.10 -3.93 20.53
CA PHE A 66 1.01 -4.77 21.72
C PHE A 66 0.80 -3.98 23.02
N GLY A 67 0.26 -4.66 24.04
CA GLY A 67 0.04 -4.13 25.39
C GLY A 67 1.24 -4.28 26.33
N SER A 68 1.09 -3.95 27.61
CA SER A 68 2.09 -4.21 28.64
C SER A 68 1.94 -5.61 29.25
N ARG A 69 3.02 -6.12 29.86
CA ARG A 69 3.04 -7.39 30.60
C ARG A 69 2.76 -7.13 32.08
N SER A 70 2.17 -8.12 32.76
CA SER A 70 2.18 -8.14 34.23
C SER A 70 3.58 -8.48 34.75
N TYR A 71 3.79 -8.30 36.05
CA TYR A 71 5.01 -8.69 36.72
C TYR A 71 5.35 -10.18 36.50
N GLU A 72 4.37 -11.05 36.71
CA GLU A 72 4.51 -12.50 36.62
C GLU A 72 4.81 -12.93 35.18
N GLU A 73 4.18 -12.27 34.20
CA GLU A 73 4.47 -12.49 32.78
C GLU A 73 5.89 -12.07 32.40
N GLU A 74 6.39 -10.97 32.95
CA GLU A 74 7.77 -10.52 32.72
C GLU A 74 8.78 -11.46 33.40
N GLN A 75 8.53 -11.89 34.65
CA GLN A 75 9.36 -12.88 35.33
C GLN A 75 9.42 -14.20 34.57
N LYS A 76 8.28 -14.71 34.11
CA LYS A 76 8.22 -15.92 33.28
C LYS A 76 9.01 -15.73 31.99
N HIS A 77 8.85 -14.59 31.33
CA HIS A 77 9.57 -14.28 30.10
C HIS A 77 11.09 -14.25 30.31
N LEU A 78 11.56 -13.61 31.38
CA LEU A 78 12.98 -13.55 31.73
C LEU A 78 13.52 -14.93 32.12
N THR A 79 12.73 -15.75 32.81
CA THR A 79 13.10 -17.13 33.16
C THR A 79 13.26 -17.99 31.89
N ASP A 80 12.33 -17.88 30.95
CA ASP A 80 12.41 -18.56 29.65
C ASP A 80 13.63 -18.09 28.84
N LEU A 81 13.99 -16.80 28.90
CA LEU A 81 15.19 -16.26 28.27
C LEU A 81 16.47 -16.76 28.97
N LEU A 82 16.49 -16.83 30.30
CA LEU A 82 17.62 -17.33 31.08
C LEU A 82 17.91 -18.79 30.73
N ASN A 83 16.86 -19.61 30.62
CA ASN A 83 16.96 -21.02 30.24
C ASN A 83 17.46 -21.22 28.80
N LYS A 84 17.24 -20.24 27.91
CA LYS A 84 17.65 -20.26 26.50
C LYS A 84 18.96 -19.52 26.23
N ALA A 85 19.60 -18.94 27.26
CA ALA A 85 20.82 -18.18 27.08
C ALA A 85 22.02 -19.10 26.84
N ASP A 86 22.71 -18.86 25.72
CA ASP A 86 23.81 -19.68 25.20
C ASP A 86 25.15 -19.45 25.93
N ASP A 87 25.29 -18.33 26.65
CA ASP A 87 26.51 -17.98 27.38
C ASP A 87 26.24 -17.36 28.77
N GLU A 88 27.24 -17.42 29.66
CA GLU A 88 27.10 -16.98 31.06
C GLU A 88 27.03 -15.45 31.20
N ALA A 89 27.56 -14.68 30.24
CA ALA A 89 27.48 -13.22 30.27
C ALA A 89 26.05 -12.74 30.00
N ALA A 90 25.33 -13.40 29.08
CA ALA A 90 23.92 -13.18 28.82
C ALA A 90 23.07 -13.58 30.03
N ARG A 91 23.38 -14.72 30.67
CA ARG A 91 22.70 -15.15 31.91
C ARG A 91 22.85 -14.14 33.03
N GLU A 92 24.06 -13.62 33.24
CA GLU A 92 24.33 -12.62 34.27
C GLU A 92 23.59 -11.30 34.00
N ASN A 93 23.56 -10.86 32.74
CA ASN A 93 22.77 -9.69 32.38
C ASN A 93 21.26 -9.90 32.62
N ILE A 94 20.73 -11.10 32.32
CA ILE A 94 19.33 -11.45 32.59
C ILE A 94 19.05 -11.46 34.10
N ARG A 95 19.94 -12.04 34.93
CA ARG A 95 19.81 -12.00 36.41
C ARG A 95 19.74 -10.57 36.93
N ARG A 96 20.62 -9.68 36.45
CA ARG A 96 20.58 -8.25 36.79
C ARG A 96 19.27 -7.56 36.39
N ILE A 97 18.71 -7.91 35.23
CA ILE A 97 17.40 -7.42 34.80
C ILE A 97 16.31 -7.95 35.74
N MET A 98 16.35 -9.24 36.12
CA MET A 98 15.40 -9.82 37.07
C MET A 98 15.43 -9.11 38.43
N GLU A 99 16.60 -8.74 38.95
CA GLU A 99 16.71 -7.94 40.18
C GLU A 99 16.04 -6.56 40.05
N LYS A 100 16.25 -5.85 38.93
CA LYS A 100 15.56 -4.59 38.65
C LYS A 100 14.05 -4.77 38.54
N VAL A 101 13.59 -5.87 37.96
CA VAL A 101 12.17 -6.20 37.85
C VAL A 101 11.57 -6.42 39.24
N GLU A 102 12.24 -7.16 40.11
CA GLU A 102 11.83 -7.35 41.51
C GLU A 102 11.79 -6.01 42.28
N GLN A 103 12.78 -5.13 42.10
CA GLN A 103 12.78 -3.80 42.73
C GLN A 103 11.58 -2.93 42.31
N ASN A 104 11.14 -3.07 41.05
CA ASN A 104 10.03 -2.28 40.49
C ASN A 104 8.70 -3.04 40.47
N LYS A 105 8.58 -4.15 41.21
CA LYS A 105 7.45 -5.08 41.09
C LYS A 105 6.07 -4.44 41.27
N TYR A 106 5.95 -3.45 42.15
CA TYR A 106 4.70 -2.73 42.41
C TYR A 106 4.32 -1.70 41.34
N LYS A 107 5.21 -1.39 40.39
CA LYS A 107 4.95 -0.43 39.30
C LYS A 107 4.35 -1.09 38.05
N TYR A 108 4.33 -2.42 37.98
CA TYR A 108 3.74 -3.13 36.85
C TYR A 108 2.22 -2.94 36.84
N VAL A 109 1.68 -2.39 35.76
CA VAL A 109 0.23 -2.28 35.55
C VAL A 109 -0.07 -2.84 34.17
N LYS A 110 -0.69 -4.01 34.11
CA LYS A 110 -1.02 -4.66 32.84
C LYS A 110 -2.15 -3.91 32.14
N LYS A 111 -1.92 -3.57 30.87
CA LYS A 111 -2.91 -3.00 29.95
C LYS A 111 -2.78 -3.66 28.59
N SER A 112 -3.91 -4.03 27.98
CA SER A 112 -4.00 -4.38 26.58
C SER A 112 -3.62 -3.21 25.68
N LYS A 113 -3.36 -3.47 24.39
CA LYS A 113 -3.03 -2.40 23.44
C LYS A 113 -4.21 -1.42 23.27
N GLU A 114 -5.43 -1.93 23.35
CA GLU A 114 -6.67 -1.15 23.29
C GLU A 114 -6.76 -0.20 24.49
N GLU A 115 -6.53 -0.70 25.71
CA GLU A 115 -6.53 0.11 26.94
C GLU A 115 -5.40 1.16 26.96
N ILE A 116 -4.22 0.86 26.40
CA ILE A 116 -3.14 1.85 26.26
C ILE A 116 -3.55 2.95 25.27
N ARG A 117 -4.25 2.60 24.17
CA ARG A 117 -4.77 3.59 23.22
C ARG A 117 -5.80 4.50 23.87
N GLU A 118 -6.77 3.93 24.58
CA GLU A 118 -7.77 4.71 25.31
C GLU A 118 -7.11 5.69 26.29
N LEU A 119 -6.13 5.22 27.08
CA LEU A 119 -5.36 6.05 28.01
C LEU A 119 -4.65 7.21 27.31
N PHE A 120 -3.84 6.92 26.28
CA PHE A 120 -3.06 7.94 25.60
C PHE A 120 -3.92 8.94 24.80
N TYR A 121 -5.11 8.55 24.36
CA TYR A 121 -6.04 9.47 23.72
C TYR A 121 -6.66 10.42 24.74
N GLN A 122 -7.03 9.92 25.92
CA GLN A 122 -7.68 10.72 26.97
C GLN A 122 -6.71 11.66 27.68
N GLU A 123 -5.54 11.15 28.06
CA GLU A 123 -4.60 11.87 28.94
C GLU A 123 -3.41 12.47 28.17
N GLY A 124 -3.25 12.17 26.89
CA GLY A 124 -2.02 12.42 26.16
C GLY A 124 -0.89 11.48 26.60
N VAL A 125 0.33 11.78 26.16
CA VAL A 125 1.53 11.02 26.56
C VAL A 125 2.74 11.94 26.67
N SER A 126 3.54 11.73 27.72
CA SER A 126 4.82 12.42 27.89
C SER A 126 5.97 11.57 27.37
N VAL A 127 6.90 12.20 26.67
CA VAL A 127 8.14 11.59 26.19
C VAL A 127 9.33 12.40 26.67
N THR A 128 10.24 11.73 27.37
CA THR A 128 11.50 12.31 27.83
C THR A 128 12.62 12.04 26.82
N TYR A 129 13.30 13.11 26.41
CA TYR A 129 14.44 13.11 25.50
C TYR A 129 15.72 13.42 26.26
N LEU A 130 16.65 12.48 26.26
CA LEU A 130 17.95 12.62 26.92
C LEU A 130 19.04 12.96 25.89
N THR A 131 19.79 14.04 26.14
CA THR A 131 21.01 14.38 25.39
C THR A 131 22.20 13.92 26.20
N LYS A 132 23.08 13.10 25.60
CA LYS A 132 24.26 12.55 26.27
C LYS A 132 25.57 13.11 25.69
N ASP A 133 26.60 13.22 26.52
CA ASP A 133 27.96 13.57 26.09
C ASP A 133 28.67 12.37 25.44
N ARG A 134 29.92 12.60 24.98
CA ARG A 134 30.75 11.53 24.39
C ARG A 134 31.12 10.45 25.40
N GLN A 135 31.02 10.71 26.70
CA GLN A 135 31.25 9.76 27.79
C GLN A 135 29.96 9.03 28.22
N GLY A 136 28.79 9.40 27.70
CA GLY A 136 27.50 8.79 28.01
C GLY A 136 26.72 9.44 29.16
N ASN A 137 27.21 10.54 29.74
CA ASN A 137 26.51 11.27 30.80
C ASN A 137 25.39 12.13 30.22
N ILE A 138 24.27 12.25 30.95
CA ILE A 138 23.13 13.08 30.55
C ILE A 138 23.51 14.55 30.75
N ILE A 139 23.55 15.31 29.66
CA ILE A 139 23.82 16.77 29.67
C ILE A 139 22.51 17.56 29.74
N LYS A 140 21.47 17.05 29.09
CA LYS A 140 20.19 17.75 28.99
C LYS A 140 19.04 16.76 28.94
N GLU A 141 18.02 17.02 29.72
CA GLU A 141 16.74 16.32 29.72
C GLU A 141 15.65 17.27 29.24
N GLU A 142 14.82 16.81 28.31
CA GLU A 142 13.69 17.57 27.76
C GLU A 142 12.47 16.66 27.70
N THR A 143 11.44 16.96 28.49
CA THR A 143 10.17 16.23 28.46
C THR A 143 9.15 17.03 27.67
N ILE A 144 8.53 16.38 26.69
CA ILE A 144 7.48 16.97 25.85
C ILE A 144 6.20 16.16 26.06
N HIS A 145 5.09 16.85 26.29
CA HIS A 145 3.76 16.24 26.36
C HIS A 145 3.07 16.33 25.00
N TYR A 146 2.46 15.23 24.56
CA TYR A 146 1.82 15.10 23.26
C TYR A 146 0.36 14.70 23.39
N ARG A 147 -0.47 15.26 22.51
CA ARG A 147 -1.90 14.95 22.39
C ARG A 147 -2.19 14.28 21.05
N MET A 148 -3.14 13.36 21.03
CA MET A 148 -3.59 12.71 19.80
C MET A 148 -4.19 13.76 18.86
N LEU A 149 -3.65 13.89 17.65
CA LEU A 149 -4.08 14.90 16.69
C LEU A 149 -4.94 14.31 15.57
N TYR A 150 -4.38 13.37 14.82
CA TYR A 150 -5.08 12.76 13.68
C TYR A 150 -4.52 11.37 13.37
N ARG A 151 -5.28 10.62 12.57
CA ARG A 151 -4.86 9.37 11.94
C ARG A 151 -4.78 9.57 10.44
N ASN A 152 -3.79 9.00 9.76
CA ASN A 152 -3.83 8.93 8.30
C ASN A 152 -4.62 7.68 7.87
N SER A 153 -5.47 7.75 6.84
CA SER A 153 -6.28 6.61 6.39
C SER A 153 -5.45 5.38 6.00
N SER A 154 -4.25 5.58 5.43
CA SER A 154 -3.30 4.50 5.13
C SER A 154 -2.71 3.85 6.39
N LYS A 155 -2.44 4.66 7.42
CA LYS A 155 -1.83 4.25 8.70
C LYS A 155 -2.84 3.77 9.76
N ALA A 156 -4.12 4.15 9.64
CA ALA A 156 -5.19 3.69 10.53
C ALA A 156 -5.31 2.16 10.52
N LYS A 157 -5.10 1.54 9.35
CA LYS A 157 -5.05 0.08 9.17
C LYS A 157 -3.83 -0.58 9.85
N LEU A 158 -2.76 0.18 10.12
CA LEU A 158 -1.60 -0.26 10.90
C LEU A 158 -1.79 -0.06 12.41
N GLY A 159 -2.85 0.64 12.82
CA GLY A 159 -3.02 1.07 14.22
C GLY A 159 -2.07 2.18 14.63
N GLN A 160 -1.46 2.88 13.67
CA GLN A 160 -0.54 4.00 13.87
C GLN A 160 -1.29 5.34 13.86
N VAL A 161 -0.90 6.25 14.76
CA VAL A 161 -1.61 7.51 15.02
C VAL A 161 -0.62 8.64 15.26
N MET A 162 -0.93 9.84 14.78
CA MET A 162 -0.08 11.02 14.91
C MET A 162 -0.42 11.80 16.17
N PHE A 163 0.60 12.06 16.97
CA PHE A 163 0.54 12.82 18.21
C PHE A 163 1.38 14.09 18.05
N LEU A 164 0.87 15.23 18.51
CA LEU A 164 1.51 16.53 18.38
C LEU A 164 1.84 17.10 19.75
N ASN A 165 2.99 17.78 19.85
CA ASN A 165 3.39 18.58 20.98
C ASN A 165 2.24 19.52 21.36
N GLU A 166 1.82 19.44 22.62
CA GLU A 166 0.67 20.17 23.16
C GLU A 166 0.73 21.68 22.86
N LYS A 167 1.94 22.25 22.83
CA LYS A 167 2.16 23.68 22.53
C LYS A 167 1.71 24.11 21.12
N LEU A 168 1.62 23.18 20.18
CA LEU A 168 1.18 23.43 18.80
C LEU A 168 -0.23 22.91 18.54
N TYR A 169 -0.85 22.24 19.52
CA TYR A 169 -2.05 21.45 19.32
C TYR A 169 -3.25 22.27 18.85
N ASP A 170 -3.61 23.32 19.59
CA ASP A 170 -4.88 24.01 19.35
C ASP A 170 -4.89 24.69 17.96
N ALA A 171 -3.78 25.35 17.60
CA ALA A 171 -3.63 25.95 16.26
C ALA A 171 -3.64 24.89 15.15
N ALA A 172 -2.97 23.75 15.35
CA ALA A 172 -2.95 22.68 14.37
C ALA A 172 -4.31 21.99 14.22
N TYR A 173 -5.03 21.77 15.32
CA TYR A 173 -6.34 21.13 15.33
C TYR A 173 -7.41 22.03 14.70
N ASP A 174 -7.42 23.34 15.02
CA ASP A 174 -8.28 24.31 14.32
C ASP A 174 -7.99 24.30 12.82
N TRP A 175 -6.71 24.42 12.44
CA TRP A 175 -6.33 24.46 11.03
C TRP A 175 -6.78 23.19 10.29
N LEU A 176 -6.38 22.02 10.80
CA LEU A 176 -6.70 20.71 10.21
C LEU A 176 -8.22 20.49 10.05
N THR A 177 -9.01 20.93 11.03
CA THR A 177 -10.47 20.74 11.02
C THR A 177 -11.23 21.90 10.39
N MET A 178 -10.55 22.95 9.88
CA MET A 178 -11.17 24.23 9.52
C MET A 178 -12.01 24.85 10.66
N GLY A 179 -11.65 24.62 11.92
CA GLY A 179 -12.42 25.03 13.11
C GLY A 179 -13.70 24.22 13.36
N LEU A 180 -14.00 23.23 12.52
CA LEU A 180 -15.20 22.38 12.69
C LEU A 180 -15.09 21.49 13.94
N GLY A 181 -13.89 21.18 14.40
CA GLY A 181 -13.67 20.35 15.59
C GLY A 181 -14.31 20.93 16.85
N GLU A 182 -14.27 22.26 17.02
CA GLU A 182 -14.90 22.95 18.15
C GLU A 182 -16.42 23.01 18.00
N LYS A 183 -16.91 23.30 16.80
CA LYS A 183 -18.35 23.43 16.49
C LYS A 183 -19.12 22.11 16.50
N MET A 184 -18.44 20.98 16.31
CA MET A 184 -19.06 19.65 16.28
C MET A 184 -19.81 19.35 17.60
N PRO A 185 -21.05 18.85 17.55
CA PRO A 185 -21.79 18.47 18.77
C PRO A 185 -21.09 17.34 19.53
N VAL A 186 -21.41 17.19 20.81
CA VAL A 186 -20.87 16.09 21.65
C VAL A 186 -21.56 14.78 21.31
N GLU A 187 -22.90 14.79 21.22
CA GLU A 187 -23.71 13.63 20.87
C GLU A 187 -23.93 13.57 19.35
N ASN A 188 -24.06 12.37 18.79
CA ASN A 188 -24.24 12.14 17.35
C ASN A 188 -23.17 12.85 16.49
N ALA A 189 -21.94 12.87 16.98
CA ALA A 189 -20.83 13.55 16.35
C ALA A 189 -20.33 12.77 15.13
N LYS A 190 -20.14 13.48 14.00
CA LYS A 190 -19.60 12.96 12.74
C LYS A 190 -18.07 12.75 12.81
N ILE A 191 -17.58 12.07 13.85
CA ILE A 191 -16.14 11.89 14.09
C ILE A 191 -15.50 10.92 13.11
N VAL A 192 -16.27 9.97 12.56
CA VAL A 192 -15.80 9.01 11.56
C VAL A 192 -15.47 9.76 10.26
N GLU A 193 -16.40 10.59 9.81
CA GLU A 193 -16.25 11.43 8.63
C GLU A 193 -15.17 12.49 8.83
N LEU A 194 -15.16 13.18 9.97
CA LEU A 194 -14.12 14.18 10.27
C LEU A 194 -12.73 13.55 10.20
N SER A 195 -12.55 12.38 10.84
CA SER A 195 -11.28 11.66 10.83
C SER A 195 -10.88 11.12 9.45
N ALA A 196 -11.84 10.94 8.53
CA ALA A 196 -11.56 10.52 7.16
C ALA A 196 -11.07 11.68 6.28
N TYR A 197 -11.51 12.92 6.54
CA TYR A 197 -11.24 14.07 5.67
C TYR A 197 -10.21 15.06 6.20
N VAL A 198 -10.05 15.18 7.54
CA VAL A 198 -8.95 15.94 8.15
C VAL A 198 -7.56 15.59 7.58
N PRO A 199 -7.22 14.31 7.31
CA PRO A 199 -5.89 13.95 6.83
C PRO A 199 -5.60 14.35 5.38
N LEU A 200 -6.58 14.86 4.62
CA LEU A 200 -6.40 15.18 3.20
C LEU A 200 -5.24 16.17 2.97
N THR A 201 -5.12 17.20 3.81
CA THR A 201 -4.04 18.21 3.75
C THR A 201 -2.68 17.70 4.25
N THR A 202 -2.64 16.50 4.82
CA THR A 202 -1.42 15.82 5.29
C THR A 202 -0.82 14.88 4.25
N SER A 203 -1.49 14.73 3.11
CA SER A 203 -1.02 13.92 1.97
C SER A 203 0.33 14.44 1.46
N THR A 204 1.20 13.54 1.04
CA THR A 204 2.44 13.92 0.35
C THR A 204 2.10 14.67 -0.94
N ILE A 205 2.72 15.83 -1.14
CA ILE A 205 2.57 16.64 -2.35
C ILE A 205 3.90 16.70 -3.10
N LEU A 206 3.82 16.69 -4.43
CA LEU A 206 4.93 16.91 -5.35
C LEU A 206 5.23 18.40 -5.50
N ASP A 207 4.17 19.22 -5.52
CA ASP A 207 4.24 20.67 -5.67
C ASP A 207 2.94 21.31 -5.17
N THR A 208 2.89 22.64 -5.19
CA THR A 208 1.71 23.45 -4.89
C THR A 208 1.27 24.27 -6.09
N LEU A 209 -0.04 24.51 -6.20
CA LEU A 209 -0.66 25.31 -7.25
C LEU A 209 -1.59 26.35 -6.64
N PHE A 210 -1.52 27.59 -7.11
CA PHE A 210 -2.46 28.64 -6.72
C PHE A 210 -3.75 28.52 -7.53
N ILE A 211 -4.88 28.40 -6.83
CA ILE A 211 -6.23 28.42 -7.42
C ILE A 211 -7.14 29.20 -6.47
N PRO A 212 -7.63 30.40 -6.83
CA PRO A 212 -8.65 31.09 -6.04
C PRO A 212 -9.86 30.17 -5.81
N ALA A 213 -10.38 30.12 -4.59
CA ALA A 213 -11.51 29.25 -4.28
C ALA A 213 -12.77 29.64 -5.08
N GLU A 214 -12.87 30.93 -5.39
CA GLU A 214 -13.91 31.55 -6.21
C GLU A 214 -13.79 31.21 -7.71
N ASP A 215 -12.63 30.76 -8.19
CA ASP A 215 -12.45 30.38 -9.61
C ASP A 215 -12.83 28.90 -9.85
N ILE A 216 -13.32 28.22 -8.81
CA ILE A 216 -13.74 26.82 -8.84
C ILE A 216 -15.27 26.77 -8.97
N LEU A 217 -15.75 26.36 -10.15
CA LEU A 217 -17.16 26.10 -10.39
C LEU A 217 -17.53 24.72 -9.82
N ILE A 218 -18.38 24.71 -8.79
CA ILE A 218 -18.85 23.47 -8.15
C ILE A 218 -20.31 23.20 -8.52
N LEU A 219 -20.54 22.11 -9.25
CA LEU A 219 -21.86 21.72 -9.71
C LEU A 219 -22.46 20.58 -8.89
N LYS A 220 -23.79 20.44 -8.95
CA LYS A 220 -24.46 19.25 -8.41
C LYS A 220 -24.18 18.07 -9.35
N ASP A 221 -23.63 17.00 -8.80
CA ASP A 221 -23.36 15.77 -9.55
C ASP A 221 -24.66 15.15 -10.06
N GLN A 222 -24.55 14.34 -11.10
CA GLN A 222 -25.69 13.74 -11.78
C GLN A 222 -25.62 12.22 -11.68
N ASP A 223 -26.78 11.59 -11.70
CA ASP A 223 -26.89 10.13 -11.70
C ASP A 223 -27.40 9.67 -13.07
N SER A 224 -26.77 8.63 -13.60
CA SER A 224 -27.25 7.88 -14.75
C SER A 224 -27.64 6.47 -14.32
N PHE A 225 -28.74 5.96 -14.88
CA PHE A 225 -29.30 4.66 -14.53
C PHE A 225 -29.30 3.75 -15.74
N PHE A 226 -29.02 2.47 -15.51
CA PHE A 226 -29.06 1.42 -16.51
C PHE A 226 -29.73 0.19 -15.93
N THR A 227 -30.69 -0.38 -16.64
CA THR A 227 -31.41 -1.58 -16.19
C THR A 227 -30.75 -2.82 -16.77
N THR A 228 -30.22 -3.69 -15.92
CA THR A 228 -29.56 -4.94 -16.36
C THR A 228 -29.83 -6.08 -15.39
N MET A 229 -29.57 -7.32 -15.82
CA MET A 229 -29.52 -8.45 -14.90
C MET A 229 -28.30 -8.30 -14.01
N ALA A 230 -28.47 -8.40 -12.69
CA ALA A 230 -27.40 -8.19 -11.73
C ALA A 230 -27.40 -9.25 -10.63
N ASN A 231 -26.21 -9.56 -10.11
CA ASN A 231 -26.05 -10.28 -8.86
C ASN A 231 -26.07 -9.28 -7.70
N VAL A 232 -27.23 -9.15 -7.07
CA VAL A 232 -27.46 -8.21 -5.97
C VAL A 232 -27.10 -8.87 -4.64
N VAL A 233 -26.15 -8.27 -3.93
CA VAL A 233 -25.74 -8.72 -2.59
C VAL A 233 -26.51 -7.96 -1.52
N LYS A 234 -27.29 -8.71 -0.71
CA LYS A 234 -28.15 -8.19 0.37
C LYS A 234 -27.77 -8.83 1.70
N ALA A 235 -28.20 -8.22 2.80
CA ALA A 235 -28.10 -8.81 4.13
C ALA A 235 -29.36 -9.62 4.46
N GLU A 236 -29.18 -10.81 5.03
CA GLU A 236 -30.25 -11.65 5.58
C GLU A 236 -29.96 -11.97 7.04
N ASP A 237 -30.99 -11.91 7.89
CA ASP A 237 -30.87 -12.30 9.30
C ASP A 237 -30.72 -13.82 9.44
N TYR A 238 -29.93 -14.24 10.43
CA TYR A 238 -29.79 -15.65 10.80
C TYR A 238 -29.51 -15.79 12.30
N GLU A 239 -29.92 -16.93 12.87
CA GLU A 239 -29.60 -17.26 14.25
C GLU A 239 -28.13 -17.66 14.37
N GLY A 240 -27.37 -16.84 15.09
CA GLY A 240 -25.98 -17.09 15.40
C GLY A 240 -25.73 -17.08 16.91
N PHE A 241 -24.47 -17.28 17.27
CA PHE A 241 -24.01 -17.06 18.63
C PHE A 241 -23.01 -15.91 18.65
N GLU A 242 -23.18 -15.00 19.58
CA GLU A 242 -22.18 -13.99 19.91
C GLU A 242 -21.38 -14.42 21.12
N ARG A 243 -20.07 -14.17 21.06
CA ARG A 243 -19.17 -14.41 22.17
C ARG A 243 -19.12 -13.15 23.02
N CYS A 244 -20.02 -13.04 23.99
CA CYS A 244 -19.99 -11.95 24.95
C CYS A 244 -19.20 -12.36 26.21
N VAL A 245 -18.68 -11.36 26.92
CA VAL A 245 -18.11 -11.59 28.25
C VAL A 245 -19.26 -11.96 29.17
N ASP A 246 -19.15 -13.11 29.82
CA ASP A 246 -20.06 -13.48 30.90
C ASP A 246 -19.62 -12.69 32.13
N GLU A 247 -20.22 -11.52 32.38
CA GLU A 247 -19.82 -10.67 33.50
C GLU A 247 -19.98 -11.38 34.84
N ALA A 248 -21.02 -12.19 35.01
CA ALA A 248 -21.27 -12.92 36.24
C ALA A 248 -20.23 -14.04 36.46
N ALA A 249 -19.89 -14.82 35.42
CA ALA A 249 -18.84 -15.83 35.54
C ALA A 249 -17.45 -15.23 35.57
N THR A 250 -17.23 -14.08 34.92
CA THR A 250 -15.99 -13.32 34.95
C THR A 250 -15.78 -12.71 36.33
N GLU A 251 -16.82 -12.16 36.95
CA GLU A 251 -16.79 -11.65 38.33
C GLU A 251 -16.66 -12.82 39.33
N LYS A 252 -17.27 -13.98 39.08
CA LYS A 252 -16.99 -15.20 39.86
C LYS A 252 -15.56 -15.68 39.70
N ALA A 253 -14.97 -15.58 38.50
CA ALA A 253 -13.58 -15.93 38.26
C ALA A 253 -12.64 -14.95 38.98
N ARG A 254 -13.00 -13.65 38.97
CA ARG A 254 -12.36 -12.58 39.72
C ARG A 254 -12.44 -12.82 41.23
N GLN A 255 -13.64 -13.12 41.74
CA GLN A 255 -13.86 -13.41 43.16
C GLN A 255 -13.17 -14.69 43.60
N ARG A 256 -13.20 -15.76 42.80
CA ARG A 256 -12.41 -16.98 43.06
C ARG A 256 -10.91 -16.70 43.05
N ALA A 257 -10.44 -15.77 42.23
CA ALA A 257 -9.05 -15.35 42.25
C ALA A 257 -8.73 -14.57 43.54
N LEU A 258 -9.64 -13.73 44.02
CA LEU A 258 -9.54 -13.08 45.35
C LEU A 258 -9.55 -14.12 46.49
N ASP A 259 -10.51 -15.03 46.51
CA ASP A 259 -10.71 -16.04 47.57
C ASP A 259 -9.55 -17.04 47.65
N LYS A 260 -8.94 -17.38 46.50
CA LYS A 260 -7.77 -18.26 46.42
C LYS A 260 -6.44 -17.53 46.61
N GLY A 261 -6.46 -16.21 46.76
CA GLY A 261 -5.24 -15.40 46.81
C GLY A 261 -4.44 -15.41 45.51
N ASN A 262 -5.07 -15.74 44.37
CA ASN A 262 -4.47 -15.63 43.03
C ASN A 262 -4.49 -14.16 42.58
N LEU A 263 -3.70 -13.36 43.29
CA LEU A 263 -3.53 -11.94 43.04
C LEU A 263 -2.19 -11.71 42.35
N ASP A 264 -2.14 -10.70 41.51
CA ASP A 264 -0.87 -10.11 41.12
C ASP A 264 -0.26 -9.38 42.31
N LEU A 265 0.98 -8.97 42.17
CA LEU A 265 1.70 -8.27 43.24
C LEU A 265 1.08 -6.92 43.67
N GLN A 266 0.16 -6.35 42.89
CA GLN A 266 -0.55 -5.13 43.26
C GLN A 266 -1.88 -5.43 43.97
N GLY A 267 -2.17 -6.71 44.25
CA GLY A 267 -3.40 -7.15 44.89
C GLY A 267 -4.58 -7.25 43.92
N ASN A 268 -4.35 -7.15 42.61
CA ASN A 268 -5.42 -7.33 41.64
C ASN A 268 -5.61 -8.82 41.34
N PRO A 269 -6.85 -9.30 41.23
CA PRO A 269 -7.12 -10.68 40.88
C PRO A 269 -6.63 -11.03 39.48
N VAL A 270 -5.88 -12.13 39.35
CA VAL A 270 -5.44 -12.70 38.07
C VAL A 270 -6.47 -13.72 37.60
N TYR A 271 -7.27 -13.33 36.60
CA TYR A 271 -8.30 -14.18 36.02
C TYR A 271 -8.42 -13.95 34.51
N ASN A 272 -8.91 -14.96 33.81
CA ASN A 272 -9.28 -14.82 32.40
C ASN A 272 -10.73 -14.39 32.32
N LYS A 273 -11.04 -13.45 31.41
CA LYS A 273 -12.43 -13.14 31.05
C LYS A 273 -13.11 -14.43 30.60
N VAL A 274 -14.23 -14.77 31.23
CA VAL A 274 -15.05 -15.91 30.85
C VAL A 274 -15.99 -15.43 29.77
N PHE A 275 -16.11 -16.20 28.70
CA PHE A 275 -16.98 -15.86 27.60
C PHE A 275 -18.08 -16.89 27.51
N GLN A 276 -19.30 -16.41 27.29
CA GLN A 276 -20.44 -17.24 26.98
C GLN A 276 -20.86 -17.05 25.53
N LYS A 277 -21.51 -18.06 24.98
CA LYS A 277 -22.16 -17.98 23.68
C LYS A 277 -23.62 -17.65 23.90
N VAL A 278 -24.01 -16.42 23.59
CA VAL A 278 -25.41 -16.00 23.69
C VAL A 278 -26.02 -16.06 22.29
N PRO A 279 -27.22 -16.63 22.13
CA PRO A 279 -27.97 -16.52 20.88
C PRO A 279 -28.10 -15.05 20.49
N SER A 280 -27.69 -14.73 19.27
CA SER A 280 -27.69 -13.37 18.74
C SER A 280 -28.21 -13.42 17.31
N LEU A 281 -29.13 -12.53 16.96
CA LEU A 281 -29.52 -12.33 15.57
C LEU A 281 -28.35 -11.66 14.85
N LYS A 282 -27.83 -12.33 13.81
CA LYS A 282 -26.70 -11.84 13.01
C LYS A 282 -27.13 -11.68 11.57
N LYS A 283 -26.40 -10.87 10.82
CA LYS A 283 -26.61 -10.70 9.38
C LYS A 283 -25.52 -11.38 8.58
N LYS A 284 -25.92 -12.16 7.57
CA LYS A 284 -25.05 -12.77 6.56
C LYS A 284 -25.35 -12.14 5.19
N CYS A 285 -24.41 -12.25 4.27
CA CYS A 285 -24.62 -11.84 2.88
C CYS A 285 -25.29 -12.97 2.09
N VAL A 286 -26.20 -12.59 1.20
CA VAL A 286 -26.85 -13.47 0.23
C VAL A 286 -26.85 -12.82 -1.15
N VAL A 287 -26.87 -13.65 -2.20
CA VAL A 287 -26.87 -13.19 -3.60
C VAL A 287 -28.23 -13.50 -4.23
N ALA A 288 -28.85 -12.49 -4.82
CA ALA A 288 -30.05 -12.63 -5.65
C ALA A 288 -29.72 -12.22 -7.09
N CYS A 289 -30.02 -13.07 -8.07
CA CYS A 289 -29.91 -12.71 -9.49
C CYS A 289 -31.24 -12.10 -9.92
N GLU A 290 -31.27 -10.80 -10.15
CA GLU A 290 -32.51 -10.06 -10.45
C GLU A 290 -32.22 -8.87 -11.39
N GLN A 291 -33.24 -8.50 -12.18
CA GLN A 291 -33.17 -7.29 -13.00
C GLN A 291 -33.17 -6.06 -12.08
N THR A 292 -32.16 -5.22 -12.21
CA THR A 292 -31.89 -4.12 -11.28
C THR A 292 -31.45 -2.87 -12.04
N ASP A 293 -31.88 -1.71 -11.55
CA ASP A 293 -31.32 -0.42 -11.96
C ASP A 293 -29.99 -0.20 -11.25
N VAL A 294 -28.90 -0.23 -12.02
CA VAL A 294 -27.56 0.16 -11.58
C VAL A 294 -27.38 1.66 -11.75
N LYS A 295 -26.64 2.28 -10.82
CA LYS A 295 -26.50 3.73 -10.74
C LYS A 295 -25.03 4.11 -10.94
N ASN A 296 -24.74 4.89 -11.97
CA ASN A 296 -23.46 5.57 -12.10
C ASN A 296 -23.58 7.01 -11.62
N THR A 297 -22.69 7.42 -10.73
CA THR A 297 -22.51 8.83 -10.34
C THR A 297 -21.52 9.45 -11.31
N MET A 298 -21.97 10.41 -12.13
CA MET A 298 -21.28 10.82 -13.36
C MET A 298 -19.84 11.29 -13.13
N TRP A 299 -19.58 12.12 -12.11
CA TRP A 299 -18.26 12.74 -11.92
C TRP A 299 -17.74 12.67 -10.48
N ASP A 300 -18.04 11.59 -9.76
CA ASP A 300 -17.66 11.44 -8.34
C ASP A 300 -16.14 11.58 -8.13
N GLY A 301 -15.73 12.73 -7.57
CA GLY A 301 -14.34 13.04 -7.27
C GLY A 301 -13.49 13.51 -8.46
N MET A 302 -14.10 13.68 -9.64
CA MET A 302 -13.47 14.21 -10.85
C MET A 302 -13.60 15.73 -10.95
N GLY A 303 -12.61 16.38 -11.58
CA GLY A 303 -12.71 17.76 -12.05
C GLY A 303 -12.01 17.97 -13.39
N LEU A 304 -12.31 19.08 -14.04
CA LEU A 304 -11.65 19.56 -15.26
C LEU A 304 -10.91 20.84 -14.93
N MET A 305 -9.61 20.90 -15.23
CA MET A 305 -8.76 22.04 -14.96
C MET A 305 -8.28 22.68 -16.25
N GLU A 306 -8.32 24.00 -16.30
CA GLU A 306 -7.75 24.77 -17.40
C GLU A 306 -6.27 24.41 -17.57
N ALA A 307 -5.91 23.88 -18.74
CA ALA A 307 -4.60 23.31 -18.99
C ALA A 307 -3.47 24.33 -18.78
N SER A 308 -3.71 25.62 -19.11
CA SER A 308 -2.72 26.69 -18.92
C SER A 308 -2.41 27.01 -17.45
N CYS A 309 -3.23 26.55 -16.50
CA CYS A 309 -2.99 26.73 -15.07
C CYS A 309 -2.13 25.62 -14.47
N LEU A 310 -1.98 24.48 -15.15
CA LEU A 310 -1.20 23.37 -14.63
C LEU A 310 0.30 23.54 -14.97
N PRO A 311 1.23 23.15 -14.07
CA PRO A 311 2.65 23.13 -14.39
C PRO A 311 2.94 22.23 -15.61
N GLU A 312 3.94 22.59 -16.42
CA GLU A 312 4.31 21.86 -17.65
C GLU A 312 4.60 20.37 -17.43
N TRP A 313 5.12 20.01 -16.25
CA TRP A 313 5.46 18.63 -15.90
C TRP A 313 4.25 17.75 -15.56
N VAL A 314 3.07 18.34 -15.30
CA VAL A 314 1.82 17.58 -15.12
C VAL A 314 1.43 17.01 -16.46
N ASN A 315 1.15 15.70 -16.52
CA ASN A 315 0.94 14.99 -17.79
C ASN A 315 -0.50 15.16 -18.31
N GLY A 316 -1.44 14.30 -17.90
CA GLY A 316 -2.87 14.37 -18.27
C GLY A 316 -3.81 14.77 -17.14
N MET A 317 -3.42 14.57 -15.88
CA MET A 317 -4.21 14.92 -14.68
C MET A 317 -3.34 15.33 -13.49
N ALA A 318 -3.94 16.07 -12.55
CA ALA A 318 -3.38 16.40 -11.25
C ALA A 318 -4.37 15.99 -10.14
N LEU A 319 -3.90 15.17 -9.19
CA LEU A 319 -4.67 14.86 -7.99
C LEU A 319 -4.50 15.98 -6.96
N LEU A 320 -5.53 16.80 -6.78
CA LEU A 320 -5.50 18.00 -5.95
C LEU A 320 -5.99 17.74 -4.52
N ARG A 321 -5.37 18.39 -3.54
CA ARG A 321 -5.78 18.39 -2.14
C ARG A 321 -5.81 19.80 -1.57
N ASN A 322 -6.86 20.06 -0.78
CA ASN A 322 -6.94 21.20 0.12
C ASN A 322 -7.86 20.81 1.30
N HIS A 323 -8.18 21.75 2.18
CA HIS A 323 -9.12 21.57 3.27
C HIS A 323 -10.43 20.96 2.78
N PHE A 324 -10.67 19.71 3.20
CA PHE A 324 -11.86 18.94 2.84
C PHE A 324 -12.15 18.93 1.33
N PHE A 325 -11.11 19.05 0.50
CA PHE A 325 -11.19 19.05 -0.95
C PHE A 325 -10.30 17.94 -1.51
N LYS A 326 -10.89 17.09 -2.35
CA LYS A 326 -10.23 16.00 -3.06
C LYS A 326 -10.83 15.89 -4.45
N ALA A 327 -10.05 16.26 -5.47
CA ALA A 327 -10.44 16.11 -6.87
C ALA A 327 -9.29 15.53 -7.71
N CYS A 328 -9.59 14.62 -8.61
CA CYS A 328 -8.72 14.27 -9.73
C CYS A 328 -9.02 15.23 -10.88
N ALA A 329 -8.18 16.24 -11.05
CA ALA A 329 -8.37 17.31 -12.02
C ALA A 329 -7.69 16.95 -13.35
N PHE A 330 -8.47 16.66 -14.39
CA PHE A 330 -7.99 16.33 -15.71
C PHE A 330 -7.75 17.58 -16.56
N LYS A 331 -6.72 17.55 -17.42
CA LYS A 331 -6.43 18.67 -18.32
C LYS A 331 -7.58 18.91 -19.29
N CYS A 332 -7.99 20.17 -19.40
CA CYS A 332 -9.09 20.61 -20.24
C CYS A 332 -8.81 22.03 -20.75
N SER A 333 -9.25 22.35 -21.96
CA SER A 333 -9.30 23.72 -22.48
C SER A 333 -10.68 24.33 -22.19
N ILE A 334 -10.95 24.61 -20.91
CA ILE A 334 -12.23 25.14 -20.41
C ILE A 334 -12.54 26.47 -21.07
N GLN A 335 -11.56 27.39 -21.10
CA GLN A 335 -11.76 28.73 -21.64
C GLN A 335 -12.09 28.70 -23.14
N LYS A 336 -11.42 27.83 -23.90
CA LYS A 336 -11.73 27.60 -25.32
C LYS A 336 -13.16 27.09 -25.49
N PHE A 337 -13.55 26.05 -24.75
CA PHE A 337 -14.91 25.53 -24.78
C PHE A 337 -15.96 26.60 -24.46
N MET A 338 -15.74 27.42 -23.42
CA MET A 338 -16.66 28.48 -23.03
C MET A 338 -16.78 29.57 -24.10
N GLN A 339 -15.70 29.90 -24.81
CA GLN A 339 -15.72 30.83 -25.95
C GLN A 339 -16.52 30.26 -27.13
N ASP A 340 -16.26 29.00 -27.48
CA ASP A 340 -16.98 28.28 -28.53
C ASP A 340 -18.48 28.21 -28.21
N TRP A 341 -18.83 27.82 -26.98
CA TRP A 341 -20.22 27.80 -26.50
C TRP A 341 -20.89 29.17 -26.58
N CYS A 342 -20.21 30.23 -26.14
CA CYS A 342 -20.75 31.59 -26.19
C CYS A 342 -21.01 32.04 -27.63
N ARG A 343 -20.07 31.78 -28.54
CA ARG A 343 -20.22 32.08 -29.97
C ARG A 343 -21.43 31.36 -30.55
N ASP A 344 -21.56 30.07 -30.27
CA ASP A 344 -22.57 29.21 -30.88
C ASP A 344 -23.98 29.48 -30.32
N ASN A 345 -24.08 30.08 -29.11
CA ASN A 345 -25.34 30.42 -28.45
C ASN A 345 -25.64 31.93 -28.38
N GLY A 346 -24.84 32.79 -29.03
CA GLY A 346 -25.07 34.24 -29.05
C GLY A 346 -24.88 34.93 -27.69
N LEU A 347 -24.00 34.41 -26.83
CA LEU A 347 -23.64 34.96 -25.52
C LEU A 347 -22.31 35.75 -25.61
N ASP A 348 -22.11 36.71 -24.71
CA ASP A 348 -20.83 37.40 -24.57
C ASP A 348 -19.96 36.74 -23.49
N TYR A 349 -18.87 36.09 -23.92
CA TYR A 349 -17.90 35.41 -23.05
C TYR A 349 -17.34 36.30 -21.92
N ASN A 350 -17.21 37.62 -22.15
CA ASN A 350 -16.58 38.51 -21.16
C ASN A 350 -17.50 38.85 -19.98
N THR A 351 -18.80 38.71 -20.16
CA THR A 351 -19.85 39.14 -19.22
C THR A 351 -20.79 38.01 -18.81
N TRP A 352 -20.80 36.89 -19.54
CA TRP A 352 -21.60 35.73 -19.22
C TRP A 352 -21.18 35.11 -17.89
N ARG A 353 -22.19 34.76 -17.08
CA ARG A 353 -22.02 34.18 -15.75
C ARG A 353 -22.77 32.86 -15.64
N ILE A 354 -22.16 31.93 -14.92
CA ILE A 354 -22.68 30.60 -14.63
C ILE A 354 -22.92 30.53 -13.12
N GLN A 355 -24.07 30.01 -12.72
CA GLN A 355 -24.38 29.82 -11.30
C GLN A 355 -23.93 28.44 -10.84
N ASP A 356 -23.23 28.37 -9.71
CA ASP A 356 -22.87 27.12 -9.08
C ASP A 356 -24.02 26.53 -8.26
N MET A 357 -23.81 25.33 -7.69
CA MET A 357 -24.87 24.68 -6.91
C MET A 357 -25.18 25.32 -5.54
N PHE A 358 -24.33 26.25 -5.08
CA PHE A 358 -24.51 27.00 -3.84
C PHE A 358 -25.16 28.37 -4.07
N GLY A 359 -25.44 28.72 -5.33
CA GLY A 359 -26.08 29.96 -5.73
C GLY A 359 -25.09 31.08 -6.10
N GLN A 360 -23.78 30.84 -6.06
CA GLN A 360 -22.78 31.85 -6.44
C GLN A 360 -22.62 31.95 -7.95
N TRP A 361 -22.40 33.18 -8.41
CA TRP A 361 -22.29 33.50 -9.83
C TRP A 361 -20.83 33.72 -10.24
N HIS A 362 -20.36 32.89 -11.17
CA HIS A 362 -18.99 32.84 -11.68
C HIS A 362 -18.93 33.39 -13.09
N TYR A 363 -17.95 34.24 -13.44
CA TYR A 363 -17.76 34.63 -14.84
C TYR A 363 -17.13 33.48 -15.63
N ALA A 364 -17.67 33.20 -16.81
CA ALA A 364 -17.19 32.08 -17.64
C ALA A 364 -15.68 32.16 -17.98
N LYS A 365 -15.15 33.38 -18.10
CA LYS A 365 -13.73 33.65 -18.36
C LYS A 365 -12.79 33.38 -17.18
N ASP A 366 -13.31 33.45 -15.96
CA ASP A 366 -12.53 33.38 -14.72
C ASP A 366 -12.44 31.94 -14.19
N ILE A 367 -13.38 31.06 -14.57
CA ILE A 367 -13.38 29.64 -14.17
C ILE A 367 -12.08 28.95 -14.59
N LYS A 368 -11.36 28.40 -13.60
CA LYS A 368 -10.13 27.61 -13.80
C LYS A 368 -10.33 26.13 -13.54
N LEU A 369 -11.33 25.77 -12.74
CA LEU A 369 -11.62 24.39 -12.37
C LEU A 369 -13.14 24.18 -12.35
N ILE A 370 -13.62 23.14 -13.01
CA ILE A 370 -15.01 22.67 -12.94
C ILE A 370 -15.00 21.32 -12.21
N THR A 371 -15.85 21.16 -11.20
CA THR A 371 -15.97 19.93 -10.41
C THR A 371 -17.38 19.77 -9.88
N THR A 372 -17.70 18.65 -9.23
CA THR A 372 -18.98 18.45 -8.53
C THR A 372 -18.86 18.48 -7.01
N HIS A 373 -19.99 18.54 -6.30
CA HIS A 373 -20.00 18.44 -4.82
C HIS A 373 -19.28 17.22 -4.25
N ASN A 374 -19.15 16.15 -5.01
CA ASN A 374 -18.43 14.97 -4.53
C ASN A 374 -16.95 15.26 -4.31
N ALA A 375 -16.35 16.26 -4.96
CA ALA A 375 -14.97 16.68 -4.66
C ALA A 375 -14.83 17.48 -3.36
N VAL A 376 -15.91 18.14 -2.90
CA VAL A 376 -15.92 18.96 -1.68
C VAL A 376 -16.53 18.21 -0.50
N LYS A 377 -15.66 17.55 0.24
CA LYS A 377 -16.03 16.71 1.39
C LYS A 377 -16.54 17.53 2.59
N TRP A 378 -16.36 18.84 2.59
CA TRP A 378 -16.93 19.75 3.60
C TRP A 378 -18.46 19.82 3.54
N ILE A 379 -19.09 19.39 2.43
CA ILE A 379 -20.56 19.34 2.30
C ILE A 379 -21.23 18.53 3.41
N LYS A 380 -20.51 17.58 4.02
CA LYS A 380 -20.98 16.78 5.15
C LYS A 380 -21.11 17.56 6.46
N PHE A 381 -20.55 18.76 6.53
CA PHE A 381 -20.48 19.61 7.73
C PHE A 381 -21.09 21.00 7.49
N MET A 382 -21.92 21.16 6.45
CA MET A 382 -22.57 22.45 6.14
C MET A 382 -23.33 23.03 7.34
N ASP A 383 -23.96 22.15 8.12
CA ASP A 383 -24.67 22.46 9.36
C ASP A 383 -23.80 23.14 10.42
N LEU A 384 -22.48 22.99 10.35
CA LEU A 384 -21.51 23.62 11.24
C LEU A 384 -20.85 24.87 10.61
N MET A 385 -21.03 25.09 9.31
CA MET A 385 -20.35 26.14 8.55
C MET A 385 -21.22 27.39 8.35
N GLY A 386 -22.54 27.22 8.30
CA GLY A 386 -23.52 28.30 8.16
C GLY A 386 -24.95 27.78 8.16
N ASN A 387 -25.93 28.68 8.12
CA ASN A 387 -27.35 28.35 8.05
C ASN A 387 -27.82 28.03 6.62
N THR A 388 -27.08 28.50 5.61
CA THR A 388 -27.39 28.30 4.19
C THR A 388 -26.23 27.63 3.44
N PRO A 389 -26.51 26.96 2.30
CA PRO A 389 -25.44 26.42 1.45
C PRO A 389 -24.43 27.47 0.98
N GLU A 390 -24.90 28.68 0.69
CA GLU A 390 -24.07 29.84 0.35
C GLU A 390 -23.12 30.23 1.49
N GLU A 391 -23.63 30.34 2.73
CA GLU A 391 -22.80 30.67 3.89
C GLU A 391 -21.72 29.61 4.13
N ALA A 392 -22.05 28.34 3.92
CA ALA A 392 -21.10 27.23 4.02
C ALA A 392 -20.02 27.28 2.94
N TYR A 393 -20.38 27.57 1.69
CA TYR A 393 -19.41 27.79 0.60
C TYR A 393 -18.46 28.94 0.93
N LEU A 394 -19.00 30.10 1.32
CA LEU A 394 -18.20 31.28 1.68
C LEU A 394 -17.30 31.02 2.90
N TYR A 395 -17.75 30.20 3.86
CA TYR A 395 -16.92 29.75 4.96
C TYR A 395 -15.69 28.98 4.47
N TRP A 396 -15.88 28.03 3.56
CA TRP A 396 -14.78 27.28 2.96
C TRP A 396 -13.83 28.17 2.17
N CYS A 397 -14.35 29.07 1.32
CA CYS A 397 -13.52 30.02 0.57
C CYS A 397 -12.66 30.87 1.50
N ARG A 398 -13.23 31.40 2.60
CA ARG A 398 -12.45 32.15 3.60
C ARG A 398 -11.30 31.34 4.20
N ARG A 399 -11.52 30.05 4.50
CA ARG A 399 -10.48 29.18 5.05
C ARG A 399 -9.38 28.91 4.02
N VAL A 400 -9.75 28.55 2.78
CA VAL A 400 -8.80 28.32 1.69
C VAL A 400 -7.99 29.58 1.35
N ASN A 401 -8.64 30.74 1.30
CA ASN A 401 -7.99 32.01 1.01
C ASN A 401 -7.08 32.49 2.15
N ALA A 402 -7.41 32.18 3.41
CA ALA A 402 -6.52 32.45 4.54
C ALA A 402 -5.19 31.68 4.44
N ASP A 403 -5.19 30.55 3.74
CA ASP A 403 -4.00 29.74 3.45
C ASP A 403 -3.35 30.11 2.09
N GLY A 404 -3.75 31.23 1.50
CA GLY A 404 -3.21 31.75 0.24
C GLY A 404 -3.71 30.99 -0.99
N SER A 405 -4.85 30.31 -0.90
CA SER A 405 -5.50 29.59 -2.00
C SER A 405 -4.58 28.56 -2.67
N CYS A 406 -3.77 27.91 -1.83
CA CYS A 406 -2.70 27.01 -2.22
C CYS A 406 -3.18 25.55 -2.17
N PHE A 407 -3.27 24.90 -3.34
CA PHE A 407 -3.67 23.51 -3.50
C PHE A 407 -2.44 22.62 -3.67
N GLY A 408 -2.43 21.47 -3.01
CA GLY A 408 -1.36 20.49 -3.13
C GLY A 408 -1.57 19.56 -4.32
N ILE A 409 -0.56 19.40 -5.18
CA ILE A 409 -0.53 18.38 -6.25
C ILE A 409 0.06 17.10 -5.67
N VAL A 410 -0.75 16.07 -5.47
CA VAL A 410 -0.33 14.80 -4.85
C VAL A 410 0.35 13.86 -5.85
N LYS A 411 -0.22 13.73 -7.04
CA LYS A 411 0.30 12.88 -8.12
C LYS A 411 -0.22 13.36 -9.48
N THR A 412 0.48 12.95 -10.52
CA THR A 412 0.05 13.01 -11.91
C THR A 412 0.15 11.60 -12.52
N ASP A 413 -0.54 11.35 -13.62
CA ASP A 413 -0.39 10.13 -14.40
C ASP A 413 1.01 10.03 -15.02
N HIS A 414 1.48 8.81 -15.25
CA HIS A 414 2.83 8.55 -15.74
C HIS A 414 2.87 7.29 -16.57
N GLU A 415 3.77 7.25 -17.54
CA GLU A 415 4.00 6.10 -18.39
C GLU A 415 4.50 4.88 -17.59
N SER A 416 4.13 3.69 -18.05
CA SER A 416 4.66 2.44 -17.53
C SER A 416 6.19 2.42 -17.58
N LYS A 417 6.82 2.04 -16.46
CA LYS A 417 8.26 1.74 -16.41
C LYS A 417 8.65 0.62 -17.37
N LEU A 418 7.70 -0.15 -17.88
CA LEU A 418 7.91 -1.28 -18.77
C LEU A 418 7.70 -0.94 -20.26
N GLY A 419 7.47 0.33 -20.61
CA GLY A 419 7.14 0.74 -21.97
C GLY A 419 5.72 0.31 -22.32
N ASP A 420 5.51 -0.25 -23.51
CA ASP A 420 4.18 -0.63 -23.99
C ASP A 420 3.55 -1.82 -23.26
N VAL A 421 4.32 -2.53 -22.43
CA VAL A 421 3.81 -3.68 -21.67
C VAL A 421 3.57 -3.33 -20.21
N GLN A 422 2.67 -4.07 -19.57
CA GLN A 422 2.40 -3.96 -18.13
C GLN A 422 2.31 -5.34 -17.48
N GLN A 423 2.65 -5.39 -16.18
CA GLN A 423 2.56 -6.61 -15.38
C GLN A 423 1.15 -6.78 -14.80
N MET A 424 0.52 -7.91 -15.12
CA MET A 424 -0.76 -8.28 -14.51
C MET A 424 -0.61 -8.78 -13.07
N SER A 425 -1.73 -8.85 -12.34
CA SER A 425 -1.82 -9.59 -11.08
C SER A 425 -2.29 -11.03 -11.35
N TYR A 426 -1.93 -11.97 -10.47
CA TYR A 426 -2.42 -13.35 -10.60
C TYR A 426 -3.95 -13.45 -10.55
N GLN A 427 -4.61 -12.50 -9.90
CA GLN A 427 -6.07 -12.44 -9.78
C GLN A 427 -6.73 -12.17 -11.14
N MET A 428 -6.12 -11.31 -11.97
CA MET A 428 -6.61 -11.01 -13.32
C MET A 428 -6.60 -12.27 -14.18
N LEU A 429 -5.51 -13.06 -14.15
CA LEU A 429 -5.44 -14.31 -14.90
C LEU A 429 -6.37 -15.40 -14.33
N ASN A 430 -6.39 -15.57 -13.01
CA ASN A 430 -7.14 -16.67 -12.37
C ASN A 430 -8.67 -16.50 -12.42
N THR A 431 -9.16 -15.29 -12.71
CA THR A 431 -10.59 -15.00 -12.88
C THR A 431 -11.06 -15.23 -14.32
N LEU A 432 -10.16 -15.47 -15.28
CA LEU A 432 -10.57 -15.74 -16.65
C LEU A 432 -11.14 -17.16 -16.79
N PRO A 433 -12.32 -17.33 -17.40
CA PRO A 433 -12.86 -18.65 -17.75
C PRO A 433 -12.20 -19.19 -19.04
N CYS A 434 -10.86 -19.23 -19.05
CA CYS A 434 -10.05 -19.57 -20.21
C CYS A 434 -9.64 -21.05 -20.26
N THR A 435 -8.94 -21.44 -21.33
CA THR A 435 -8.33 -22.77 -21.46
C THR A 435 -6.82 -22.75 -21.20
N LYS A 436 -6.21 -23.93 -21.16
CA LYS A 436 -4.75 -24.07 -21.00
C LYS A 436 -3.96 -23.47 -22.17
N ASP A 437 -4.49 -23.53 -23.39
CA ASP A 437 -3.82 -22.96 -24.57
C ASP A 437 -3.94 -21.43 -24.60
N ASP A 438 -5.08 -20.88 -24.17
CA ASP A 438 -5.22 -19.43 -23.97
C ASP A 438 -4.18 -18.89 -22.97
N VAL A 439 -3.90 -19.62 -21.87
CA VAL A 439 -2.84 -19.23 -20.92
C VAL A 439 -1.44 -19.27 -21.55
N LYS A 440 -1.20 -20.18 -22.50
CA LYS A 440 0.06 -20.24 -23.25
C LYS A 440 0.26 -18.97 -24.07
N GLU A 441 -0.78 -18.51 -24.76
CA GLU A 441 -0.76 -17.29 -25.56
C GLU A 441 -0.48 -16.07 -24.67
N ILE A 442 -1.20 -15.95 -23.56
CA ILE A 442 -1.00 -14.88 -22.56
C ILE A 442 0.44 -14.85 -22.03
N ALA A 443 1.02 -16.02 -21.75
CA ALA A 443 2.38 -16.12 -21.23
C ALA A 443 3.47 -15.95 -22.30
N ALA A 444 3.12 -16.00 -23.59
CA ALA A 444 4.07 -16.14 -24.70
C ALA A 444 5.12 -15.02 -24.73
N TYR A 445 4.70 -13.76 -24.55
CA TYR A 445 5.62 -12.62 -24.51
C TYR A 445 6.64 -12.76 -23.37
N SER A 446 6.17 -13.10 -22.16
CA SER A 446 7.04 -13.25 -20.98
C SER A 446 8.01 -14.42 -21.11
N VAL A 447 7.55 -15.55 -21.65
CA VAL A 447 8.39 -16.73 -21.93
C VAL A 447 9.45 -16.38 -22.98
N SER A 448 9.06 -15.73 -24.07
CA SER A 448 9.97 -15.32 -25.13
C SER A 448 11.01 -14.33 -24.63
N TYR A 449 10.62 -13.39 -23.77
CA TYR A 449 11.54 -12.47 -23.13
C TYR A 449 12.53 -13.20 -22.20
N VAL A 450 12.09 -14.21 -21.46
CA VAL A 450 13.01 -15.05 -20.66
C VAL A 450 14.02 -15.79 -21.55
N GLU A 451 13.60 -16.32 -22.69
CA GLU A 451 14.54 -16.96 -23.63
C GLU A 451 15.51 -15.95 -24.25
N LEU A 452 15.03 -14.75 -24.62
CA LEU A 452 15.87 -13.66 -25.12
C LEU A 452 16.92 -13.24 -24.08
N LEU A 453 16.53 -13.11 -22.80
CA LEU A 453 17.48 -12.82 -21.73
C LEU A 453 18.54 -13.91 -21.58
N LYS A 454 18.27 -15.17 -21.95
CA LYS A 454 19.27 -16.24 -21.90
C LYS A 454 20.23 -16.16 -23.09
N SER A 455 19.71 -15.95 -24.30
CA SER A 455 20.49 -15.99 -25.54
C SER A 455 21.23 -14.70 -25.86
N ASP A 456 20.74 -13.54 -25.40
CA ASP A 456 21.28 -12.23 -25.72
C ASP A 456 21.81 -11.53 -24.46
N ASP A 457 23.14 -11.37 -24.38
CA ASP A 457 23.81 -10.68 -23.26
C ASP A 457 23.65 -9.16 -23.32
N GLN A 458 23.43 -8.57 -24.49
CA GLN A 458 23.12 -7.15 -24.62
C GLN A 458 21.73 -6.85 -24.08
N GLU A 459 20.74 -7.69 -24.38
CA GLU A 459 19.40 -7.55 -23.79
C GLU A 459 19.41 -7.82 -22.28
N PHE A 460 20.18 -8.81 -21.82
CA PHE A 460 20.38 -9.04 -20.39
C PHE A 460 21.03 -7.82 -19.69
N GLU A 461 21.96 -7.13 -20.34
CA GLU A 461 22.55 -5.88 -19.81
C GLU A 461 21.50 -4.78 -19.62
N LYS A 462 20.60 -4.59 -20.60
CA LYS A 462 19.49 -3.64 -20.48
C LYS A 462 18.58 -4.01 -19.30
N PHE A 463 18.26 -5.29 -19.15
CA PHE A 463 17.49 -5.80 -18.02
C PHE A 463 18.19 -5.48 -16.68
N LEU A 464 19.49 -5.72 -16.58
CA LEU A 464 20.27 -5.43 -15.37
C LEU A 464 20.18 -3.95 -14.99
N ARG A 465 20.40 -3.04 -15.95
CA ARG A 465 20.33 -1.59 -15.69
C ARG A 465 18.94 -1.14 -15.27
N LYS A 466 17.92 -1.62 -15.97
CA LYS A 466 16.52 -1.28 -15.69
C LYS A 466 16.08 -1.71 -14.29
N ASN A 467 16.63 -2.82 -13.79
CA ASN A 467 16.31 -3.38 -12.48
C ASN A 467 17.39 -3.11 -11.42
N ALA A 468 18.39 -2.27 -11.71
CA ALA A 468 19.45 -1.92 -10.77
C ALA A 468 18.89 -1.10 -9.61
N ASN A 469 19.33 -1.39 -8.40
CA ASN A 469 19.00 -0.61 -7.21
C ASN A 469 20.22 -0.51 -6.29
N GLU A 470 20.07 0.13 -5.13
CA GLU A 470 21.19 0.33 -4.21
C GLU A 470 21.73 -0.96 -3.57
N VAL A 471 20.99 -2.06 -3.68
CA VAL A 471 21.25 -3.30 -2.97
C VAL A 471 21.85 -4.36 -3.88
N ASN A 472 21.32 -4.48 -5.10
CA ASN A 472 21.73 -5.51 -6.04
C ASN A 472 23.04 -5.14 -6.76
N HIS A 473 23.63 -6.13 -7.41
CA HIS A 473 24.93 -6.02 -8.09
C HIS A 473 24.76 -5.89 -9.62
N TYR A 474 23.57 -5.47 -10.08
CA TYR A 474 23.21 -5.49 -11.49
C TYR A 474 23.98 -4.45 -12.30
N GLU A 475 24.12 -3.23 -11.77
CA GLU A 475 24.91 -2.17 -12.42
C GLU A 475 26.38 -2.60 -12.59
N MET A 476 26.97 -3.22 -11.57
CA MET A 476 28.33 -3.76 -11.63
C MET A 476 28.47 -4.82 -12.72
N MET A 477 27.53 -5.75 -12.83
CA MET A 477 27.55 -6.77 -13.90
C MET A 477 27.43 -6.15 -15.29
N ALA A 478 26.52 -5.19 -15.45
CA ALA A 478 26.31 -4.47 -16.72
C ALA A 478 27.59 -3.76 -17.18
N ASP A 479 28.33 -3.16 -16.24
CA ASP A 479 29.57 -2.45 -16.54
C ASP A 479 30.76 -3.38 -16.80
N LEU A 480 30.83 -4.53 -16.13
CA LEU A 480 31.81 -5.58 -16.45
C LEU A 480 31.61 -6.10 -17.88
N TYR A 481 30.37 -6.35 -18.27
CA TYR A 481 30.02 -6.75 -19.65
C TYR A 481 30.36 -5.65 -20.66
N ARG A 482 29.99 -4.39 -20.38
CA ARG A 482 30.28 -3.26 -21.29
C ARG A 482 31.77 -3.03 -21.49
N LYS A 483 32.57 -3.23 -20.44
CA LYS A 483 34.03 -3.10 -20.52
C LYS A 483 34.63 -4.20 -21.41
N ASN A 484 34.17 -5.44 -21.26
CA ASN A 484 34.65 -6.57 -22.04
C ASN A 484 33.49 -7.57 -22.27
N PRO A 485 32.88 -7.56 -23.47
CA PRO A 485 31.75 -8.46 -23.77
C PRO A 485 32.07 -9.94 -23.57
N ALA A 486 33.33 -10.35 -23.75
CA ALA A 486 33.76 -11.73 -23.52
C ALA A 486 33.63 -12.16 -22.04
N PHE A 487 33.52 -11.22 -21.09
CA PHE A 487 33.25 -11.53 -19.69
C PHE A 487 31.93 -12.29 -19.49
N ALA A 488 30.99 -12.18 -20.44
CA ALA A 488 29.75 -12.95 -20.44
C ALA A 488 29.97 -14.46 -20.47
N ASP A 489 31.09 -14.92 -21.05
CA ASP A 489 31.48 -16.32 -21.09
C ASP A 489 32.14 -16.82 -19.80
N SER A 490 32.41 -15.92 -18.85
CA SER A 490 32.98 -16.30 -17.56
C SER A 490 32.04 -17.19 -16.76
N LYS A 491 32.60 -18.17 -16.05
CA LYS A 491 31.86 -19.08 -15.16
C LYS A 491 30.99 -18.32 -14.14
N TRP A 492 31.52 -17.22 -13.59
CA TRP A 492 30.80 -16.41 -12.61
C TRP A 492 29.62 -15.65 -13.23
N TYR A 493 29.83 -14.97 -14.35
CA TYR A 493 28.77 -14.22 -15.02
C TYR A 493 27.61 -15.12 -15.45
N ARG A 494 27.91 -16.28 -16.06
CA ARG A 494 26.86 -17.26 -16.44
C ARG A 494 26.12 -17.82 -15.22
N TYR A 495 26.80 -18.02 -14.09
CA TYR A 495 26.13 -18.45 -12.86
C TYR A 495 25.17 -17.37 -12.34
N GLU A 496 25.62 -16.12 -12.25
CA GLU A 496 24.78 -15.00 -11.79
C GLU A 496 23.61 -14.74 -12.73
N LYS A 497 23.85 -14.72 -14.06
CA LYS A 497 22.81 -14.63 -15.09
C LYS A 497 21.72 -15.68 -14.86
N ARG A 498 22.09 -16.95 -14.62
CA ARG A 498 21.12 -18.01 -14.29
C ARG A 498 20.34 -17.75 -13.00
N GLN A 499 20.99 -17.28 -11.93
CA GLN A 499 20.29 -17.02 -10.67
C GLN A 499 19.32 -15.83 -10.80
N ILE A 500 19.72 -14.78 -11.52
CA ILE A 500 18.90 -13.60 -11.79
C ILE A 500 17.68 -13.98 -12.63
N ILE A 501 17.89 -14.71 -13.74
CA ILE A 501 16.80 -15.20 -14.58
C ILE A 501 15.89 -16.14 -13.79
N ARG A 502 16.41 -17.02 -12.93
CA ARG A 502 15.60 -17.88 -12.06
C ARG A 502 14.71 -17.06 -11.12
N THR A 503 15.26 -16.02 -10.49
CA THR A 503 14.47 -15.11 -9.63
C THR A 503 13.39 -14.40 -10.43
N TYR A 504 13.71 -13.96 -11.65
CA TYR A 504 12.74 -13.35 -12.55
C TYR A 504 11.63 -14.33 -12.94
N VAL A 505 11.95 -15.59 -13.30
CA VAL A 505 10.94 -16.63 -13.55
C VAL A 505 10.07 -16.89 -12.32
N ASN A 506 10.64 -16.89 -11.10
CA ASN A 506 9.85 -17.00 -9.87
C ASN A 506 8.86 -15.84 -9.69
N LYS A 507 9.24 -14.63 -10.12
CA LYS A 507 8.32 -13.47 -10.16
C LYS A 507 7.20 -13.68 -11.18
N LEU A 508 7.49 -14.24 -12.36
CA LEU A 508 6.46 -14.61 -13.33
C LEU A 508 5.48 -15.66 -12.77
N ARG A 509 5.99 -16.62 -11.99
CA ARG A 509 5.18 -17.67 -11.33
C ARG A 509 4.17 -17.12 -10.33
N SER A 510 4.41 -15.94 -9.76
CA SER A 510 3.43 -15.23 -8.92
C SER A 510 2.37 -14.47 -9.73
N GLY A 511 2.25 -14.74 -11.03
CA GLY A 511 1.26 -14.14 -11.93
C GLY A 511 1.66 -12.78 -12.51
N LYS A 512 2.93 -12.34 -12.35
CA LYS A 512 3.45 -11.07 -12.90
C LYS A 512 3.83 -11.20 -14.39
N ILE A 513 2.94 -11.77 -15.18
CA ILE A 513 3.10 -11.91 -16.63
C ILE A 513 2.99 -10.52 -17.28
N MET A 514 3.74 -10.30 -18.35
CA MET A 514 3.72 -9.08 -19.14
C MET A 514 2.88 -9.28 -20.40
N VAL A 515 1.97 -8.36 -20.66
CA VAL A 515 1.19 -8.24 -21.89
C VAL A 515 1.20 -6.78 -22.34
N ASN A 516 0.91 -6.52 -23.62
CA ASN A 516 0.68 -5.16 -24.10
C ASN A 516 -0.47 -4.53 -23.30
N GLY A 517 -0.20 -3.42 -22.64
CA GLY A 517 -1.16 -2.82 -21.70
C GLY A 517 -0.53 -1.76 -20.83
N ASP A 518 -1.37 -0.99 -20.13
CA ASP A 518 -0.94 -0.01 -19.14
C ASP A 518 -2.00 0.24 -18.06
N ASN A 519 -1.62 0.95 -17.00
CA ASN A 519 -2.54 1.48 -16.00
C ASN A 519 -3.03 2.86 -16.43
N LEU A 520 -4.32 2.97 -16.75
CA LEU A 520 -4.95 4.19 -17.26
C LEU A 520 -5.87 4.80 -16.20
N THR A 521 -5.65 6.07 -15.84
CA THR A 521 -6.50 6.78 -14.87
C THR A 521 -7.87 7.03 -15.46
N ILE A 522 -8.92 6.70 -14.72
CA ILE A 522 -10.31 6.69 -15.20
C ILE A 522 -10.91 8.09 -15.08
N CYS A 523 -11.35 8.63 -16.21
CA CYS A 523 -12.16 9.83 -16.36
C CYS A 523 -13.58 9.41 -16.81
N SER A 524 -14.62 10.13 -16.41
CA SER A 524 -15.99 9.85 -16.84
C SER A 524 -16.56 11.03 -17.62
N ASN A 525 -17.06 10.76 -18.83
CA ASN A 525 -17.76 11.70 -19.72
C ASN A 525 -17.38 13.19 -19.48
N PRO A 526 -16.12 13.61 -19.74
CA PRO A 526 -15.64 14.96 -19.41
C PRO A 526 -16.34 16.03 -20.26
N TYR A 527 -16.71 15.69 -21.50
CA TYR A 527 -17.48 16.60 -22.36
C TYR A 527 -18.89 16.83 -21.83
N ALA A 528 -19.55 15.79 -21.28
CA ALA A 528 -20.82 15.94 -20.59
C ALA A 528 -20.75 16.94 -19.42
N LEU A 529 -19.62 17.00 -18.68
CA LEU A 529 -19.42 17.97 -17.60
C LEU A 529 -19.28 19.40 -18.14
N LEU A 530 -18.59 19.58 -19.27
CA LEU A 530 -18.52 20.88 -19.96
C LEU A 530 -19.89 21.36 -20.42
N LEU A 531 -20.67 20.48 -21.08
CA LEU A 531 -22.05 20.77 -21.47
C LEU A 531 -22.89 21.18 -20.26
N TYR A 532 -22.82 20.42 -19.18
CA TYR A 532 -23.57 20.70 -17.96
C TYR A 532 -23.18 22.06 -17.35
N ALA A 533 -21.88 22.34 -17.25
CA ALA A 533 -21.37 23.60 -16.74
C ALA A 533 -21.86 24.80 -17.55
N ALA A 534 -22.00 24.64 -18.87
CA ALA A 534 -22.47 25.69 -19.74
C ALA A 534 -24.00 25.83 -19.81
N GLY A 535 -24.75 25.03 -19.04
CA GLY A 535 -26.22 25.02 -19.03
C GLY A 535 -26.86 24.14 -20.12
N GLY A 536 -26.06 23.33 -20.81
CA GLY A 536 -26.52 22.34 -21.79
C GLY A 536 -26.99 21.02 -21.15
N ASP A 537 -27.57 20.15 -21.99
CA ASP A 537 -28.02 18.81 -21.60
C ASP A 537 -26.85 17.82 -21.71
N TRP A 538 -26.30 17.44 -20.56
CA TRP A 538 -25.18 16.51 -20.43
C TRP A 538 -25.47 15.11 -20.99
N LYS A 539 -26.75 14.73 -21.13
CA LYS A 539 -27.14 13.43 -21.72
C LYS A 539 -26.94 13.37 -23.24
N LYS A 540 -26.69 14.53 -23.86
CA LYS A 540 -26.41 14.66 -25.29
C LYS A 540 -24.92 14.71 -25.59
N ASP A 541 -24.09 14.16 -24.70
CA ASP A 541 -22.66 13.97 -24.92
C ASP A 541 -22.43 13.15 -26.21
N PRO A 542 -21.84 13.74 -27.26
CA PRO A 542 -21.60 13.04 -28.51
C PRO A 542 -20.31 12.19 -28.49
N THR A 543 -19.51 12.29 -27.43
CA THR A 543 -18.15 11.72 -27.42
C THR A 543 -18.13 10.22 -27.21
N LEU A 544 -19.03 9.69 -26.39
CA LEU A 544 -19.18 8.27 -26.10
C LEU A 544 -20.66 7.91 -26.02
N LEU A 545 -21.08 6.96 -26.84
CA LEU A 545 -22.47 6.54 -26.98
C LEU A 545 -22.72 5.21 -26.27
N HIS A 546 -24.01 4.92 -26.04
CA HIS A 546 -24.43 3.61 -25.58
C HIS A 546 -24.21 2.57 -26.68
N GLU A 547 -23.67 1.41 -26.31
CA GLU A 547 -23.43 0.29 -27.21
C GLU A 547 -23.84 -1.02 -26.52
N ASP A 548 -24.67 -1.83 -27.15
CA ASP A 548 -25.15 -3.06 -26.52
C ASP A 548 -24.03 -4.11 -26.44
N GLY A 549 -23.84 -4.69 -25.25
CA GLY A 549 -22.87 -5.78 -25.04
C GLY A 549 -21.42 -5.32 -24.82
N THR A 550 -21.13 -4.02 -24.81
CA THR A 550 -19.81 -3.44 -24.51
C THR A 550 -19.97 -2.03 -23.94
N ILE A 551 -18.89 -1.39 -23.51
CA ILE A 551 -18.92 -0.01 -23.01
C ILE A 551 -17.94 0.83 -23.82
N GLN A 552 -18.42 1.92 -24.43
CA GLN A 552 -17.53 2.83 -25.15
C GLN A 552 -16.57 3.54 -24.20
N CYS A 553 -15.34 3.71 -24.65
CA CYS A 553 -14.28 4.42 -23.95
C CYS A 553 -13.44 5.23 -24.94
N TYR A 554 -12.63 6.15 -24.43
CA TYR A 554 -11.62 6.86 -25.21
C TYR A 554 -10.27 6.79 -24.49
N THR A 555 -9.23 6.39 -25.22
CA THR A 555 -7.84 6.57 -24.81
C THR A 555 -6.92 6.63 -26.02
N SER A 556 -5.93 7.52 -25.98
CA SER A 556 -4.88 7.62 -26.98
C SER A 556 -3.82 6.51 -26.88
N ARG A 557 -3.89 5.64 -25.84
CA ARG A 557 -2.99 4.49 -25.69
C ARG A 557 -3.22 3.41 -26.74
N PHE A 558 -4.44 3.24 -27.19
CA PHE A 558 -4.87 2.20 -28.13
C PHE A 558 -5.54 2.83 -29.34
N GLY A 559 -5.58 2.12 -30.46
CA GLY A 559 -6.19 2.62 -31.70
C GLY A 559 -7.70 2.81 -31.58
N ASP A 560 -8.25 3.70 -32.40
CA ASP A 560 -9.69 3.85 -32.60
C ASP A 560 -10.31 2.54 -33.13
N GLY A 561 -11.49 2.17 -32.63
CA GLY A 561 -12.19 0.92 -32.94
C GLY A 561 -11.61 -0.35 -32.29
N GLU A 562 -10.57 -0.24 -31.45
CA GLU A 562 -10.04 -1.41 -30.72
C GLU A 562 -10.94 -1.81 -29.55
N PHE A 563 -11.13 -3.12 -29.37
CA PHE A 563 -11.74 -3.67 -28.16
C PHE A 563 -10.70 -3.93 -27.08
N LEU A 564 -11.03 -3.56 -25.85
CA LEU A 564 -10.12 -3.60 -24.71
C LEU A 564 -10.71 -4.41 -23.56
N CYS A 565 -9.82 -5.04 -22.79
CA CYS A 565 -10.13 -5.66 -21.51
C CYS A 565 -9.55 -4.81 -20.39
N ALA A 566 -10.39 -4.47 -19.41
CA ALA A 566 -10.01 -3.64 -18.28
C ALA A 566 -10.29 -4.29 -16.93
N PHE A 567 -9.40 -4.07 -15.98
CA PHE A 567 -9.46 -4.62 -14.62
C PHE A 567 -9.18 -3.54 -13.58
N ARG A 568 -9.95 -3.52 -12.50
CA ARG A 568 -9.68 -2.70 -11.30
C ARG A 568 -9.31 -3.60 -10.13
N SER A 569 -8.29 -3.20 -9.36
CA SER A 569 -7.95 -3.87 -8.10
C SER A 569 -8.71 -3.26 -6.90
N PRO A 570 -9.12 -4.05 -5.89
CA PRO A 570 -9.00 -5.51 -5.80
C PRO A 570 -9.91 -6.23 -6.81
N HIS A 571 -9.36 -7.25 -7.48
CA HIS A 571 -10.07 -8.01 -8.51
C HIS A 571 -10.39 -9.42 -8.01
N ASN A 572 -11.65 -9.68 -7.75
CA ASN A 572 -12.07 -10.91 -7.05
C ASN A 572 -12.96 -11.84 -7.88
N SER A 573 -13.48 -11.38 -9.02
CA SER A 573 -14.53 -12.08 -9.75
C SER A 573 -14.47 -11.87 -11.26
N PRO A 574 -14.82 -12.86 -12.10
CA PRO A 574 -15.05 -12.68 -13.54
C PRO A 574 -16.13 -11.61 -13.83
N ASN A 575 -17.10 -11.44 -12.92
CA ASN A 575 -18.14 -10.43 -13.04
C ASN A 575 -17.59 -8.99 -13.06
N ASN A 576 -16.36 -8.79 -12.56
CA ASN A 576 -15.73 -7.47 -12.48
C ASN A 576 -14.79 -7.17 -13.65
N ILE A 577 -14.77 -8.03 -14.69
CA ILE A 577 -14.00 -7.79 -15.91
C ILE A 577 -14.78 -6.82 -16.79
N CYS A 578 -14.16 -5.72 -17.18
CA CYS A 578 -14.75 -4.72 -18.05
C CYS A 578 -14.39 -5.01 -19.51
N TYR A 579 -15.39 -4.96 -20.39
CA TYR A 579 -15.24 -5.08 -21.84
C TYR A 579 -15.53 -3.73 -22.46
N LEU A 580 -14.53 -3.15 -23.11
CA LEU A 580 -14.58 -1.78 -23.60
C LEU A 580 -14.36 -1.72 -25.11
N HIS A 581 -14.92 -0.71 -25.76
CA HIS A 581 -14.72 -0.39 -27.17
C HIS A 581 -14.16 1.04 -27.29
N ASN A 582 -12.96 1.19 -27.83
CA ASN A 582 -12.28 2.47 -27.93
C ASN A 582 -12.83 3.29 -29.12
N HIS A 583 -13.24 4.53 -28.89
CA HIS A 583 -13.80 5.44 -29.89
C HIS A 583 -13.20 6.83 -29.79
N TYR A 584 -12.80 7.41 -30.92
CA TYR A 584 -12.30 8.78 -31.02
C TYR A 584 -13.39 9.73 -31.50
N SER A 585 -13.39 10.95 -30.97
CA SER A 585 -14.32 12.02 -31.39
C SER A 585 -13.62 13.36 -31.54
N PRO A 586 -14.04 14.21 -32.50
CA PRO A 586 -13.47 15.55 -32.69
C PRO A 586 -13.54 16.42 -31.43
N GLU A 587 -14.62 16.31 -30.66
CA GLU A 587 -14.80 17.06 -29.41
C GLU A 587 -13.78 16.63 -28.35
N MET A 588 -13.46 15.33 -28.28
CA MET A 588 -12.45 14.83 -27.33
C MET A 588 -11.07 15.43 -27.65
N GLU A 589 -10.68 15.39 -28.92
CA GLU A 589 -9.41 15.96 -29.40
C GLU A 589 -9.35 17.49 -29.27
N ALA A 590 -10.50 18.17 -29.43
CA ALA A 590 -10.55 19.63 -29.44
C ALA A 590 -10.35 20.27 -28.06
N TYR A 591 -10.81 19.60 -26.99
CA TYR A 591 -10.89 20.19 -25.64
C TYR A 591 -10.07 19.48 -24.58
N PHE A 592 -9.64 18.23 -24.80
CA PHE A 592 -8.97 17.44 -23.77
C PHE A 592 -7.58 17.00 -24.20
N PRO A 593 -6.52 17.78 -23.86
CA PRO A 593 -5.14 17.39 -24.13
C PRO A 593 -4.68 16.32 -23.14
N PHE A 594 -5.29 15.13 -23.21
CA PHE A 594 -4.97 13.98 -22.38
C PHE A 594 -3.66 13.34 -22.80
N SER A 595 -2.97 12.75 -21.82
CA SER A 595 -1.87 11.84 -22.07
C SER A 595 -2.39 10.46 -22.48
N SER A 596 -1.49 9.59 -22.94
CA SER A 596 -1.77 8.16 -23.16
C SER A 596 -2.03 7.37 -21.87
N ASN A 597 -2.04 8.01 -20.71
CA ASN A 597 -2.28 7.36 -19.41
C ASN A 597 -3.66 7.70 -18.81
N ILE A 598 -4.54 8.31 -19.61
CA ILE A 598 -5.94 8.57 -19.27
C ILE A 598 -6.85 7.65 -20.11
N ILE A 599 -7.91 7.16 -19.47
CA ILE A 599 -9.03 6.50 -20.15
C ILE A 599 -10.32 7.20 -19.75
N VAL A 600 -11.10 7.64 -20.73
CA VAL A 600 -12.46 8.11 -20.52
C VAL A 600 -13.40 6.94 -20.69
N VAL A 601 -14.35 6.75 -19.78
CA VAL A 601 -15.38 5.72 -19.89
C VAL A 601 -16.77 6.33 -19.99
N ASN A 602 -17.66 5.65 -20.71
CA ASN A 602 -19.06 6.02 -20.77
C ASN A 602 -19.78 5.54 -19.50
N CYS A 603 -20.22 6.48 -18.67
CA CYS A 603 -21.07 6.28 -17.52
C CYS A 603 -22.57 6.49 -17.84
N ILE A 604 -22.91 7.01 -19.02
CA ILE A 604 -24.28 7.28 -19.42
C ILE A 604 -24.94 6.00 -19.93
N GLY A 605 -25.88 5.46 -19.16
CA GLY A 605 -26.64 4.28 -19.58
C GLY A 605 -25.83 2.98 -19.58
N THR A 606 -24.82 2.87 -18.71
CA THR A 606 -23.96 1.68 -18.61
C THR A 606 -23.89 1.15 -17.18
N ASP A 607 -23.24 0.01 -16.96
CA ASP A 607 -22.98 -0.56 -15.63
C ASP A 607 -21.53 -0.40 -15.15
N ILE A 608 -20.76 0.51 -15.76
CA ILE A 608 -19.30 0.58 -15.62
C ILE A 608 -18.84 0.70 -14.16
N GLN A 609 -19.56 1.44 -13.30
CA GLN A 609 -19.12 1.62 -11.91
C GLN A 609 -19.25 0.36 -11.07
N ASP A 610 -20.42 -0.28 -11.09
CA ASP A 610 -20.65 -1.56 -10.41
C ASP A 610 -19.81 -2.68 -11.04
N ARG A 611 -19.71 -2.72 -12.38
CA ARG A 611 -18.87 -3.70 -13.11
C ARG A 611 -17.41 -3.57 -12.69
N GLY A 612 -16.86 -2.36 -12.67
CA GLY A 612 -15.51 -2.10 -12.17
C GLY A 612 -15.38 -2.11 -10.65
N ASN A 613 -16.24 -2.83 -9.93
CA ASN A 613 -16.15 -3.07 -8.49
C ASN A 613 -16.33 -1.82 -7.62
N GLY A 614 -17.29 -0.96 -7.96
CA GLY A 614 -17.63 0.27 -7.25
C GLY A 614 -16.60 1.37 -7.49
N LEU A 615 -16.18 1.57 -8.75
CA LEU A 615 -15.19 2.60 -9.08
C LEU A 615 -15.74 4.02 -8.89
N ASP A 616 -14.86 4.94 -8.50
CA ASP A 616 -15.09 6.37 -8.57
C ASP A 616 -14.09 7.01 -9.54
N HIS A 617 -14.11 8.34 -9.66
CA HIS A 617 -13.25 9.09 -10.57
C HIS A 617 -12.26 9.97 -9.78
N ASP A 618 -11.87 9.53 -8.58
CA ASP A 618 -11.01 10.27 -7.65
C ASP A 618 -9.50 9.93 -7.77
N SER A 619 -9.11 9.47 -8.97
CA SER A 619 -7.80 8.94 -9.43
C SER A 619 -7.63 7.42 -9.39
N ASP A 620 -8.75 6.71 -9.42
CA ASP A 620 -8.81 5.31 -9.76
C ASP A 620 -8.26 5.03 -11.17
N PHE A 621 -7.74 3.83 -11.38
CA PHE A 621 -7.17 3.41 -12.66
C PHE A 621 -7.57 1.98 -13.02
N PHE A 622 -7.68 1.72 -14.31
CA PHE A 622 -7.76 0.36 -14.84
C PHE A 622 -6.40 -0.11 -15.30
N PHE A 623 -6.09 -1.39 -15.07
CA PHE A 623 -5.17 -2.10 -15.96
C PHE A 623 -5.93 -2.38 -17.25
N VAL A 624 -5.43 -1.90 -18.39
CA VAL A 624 -6.09 -2.02 -19.70
C VAL A 624 -5.17 -2.74 -20.69
N THR A 625 -5.72 -3.68 -21.45
CA THR A 625 -4.99 -4.44 -22.47
C THR A 625 -5.87 -4.70 -23.69
N ASN A 626 -5.28 -4.68 -24.88
CA ASN A 626 -5.89 -5.13 -26.12
C ASN A 626 -5.48 -6.58 -26.49
N HIS A 627 -4.89 -7.34 -25.55
CA HIS A 627 -4.45 -8.71 -25.82
C HIS A 627 -5.66 -9.58 -26.27
N PRO A 628 -5.62 -10.22 -27.45
CA PRO A 628 -6.81 -10.84 -28.06
C PRO A 628 -7.54 -11.83 -27.15
N THR A 629 -6.78 -12.68 -26.46
CA THR A 629 -7.35 -13.66 -25.50
C THR A 629 -8.09 -12.98 -24.35
N PHE A 630 -7.56 -11.88 -23.79
CA PHE A 630 -8.23 -11.13 -22.73
C PHE A 630 -9.50 -10.46 -23.23
N VAL A 631 -9.43 -9.84 -24.40
CA VAL A 631 -10.57 -9.16 -25.04
C VAL A 631 -11.71 -10.15 -25.33
N LYS A 632 -11.39 -11.32 -25.90
CA LYS A 632 -12.33 -12.43 -26.10
C LYS A 632 -13.05 -12.82 -24.81
N TYR A 633 -12.31 -13.03 -23.73
CA TYR A 633 -12.90 -13.44 -22.45
C TYR A 633 -13.59 -12.30 -21.71
N ALA A 634 -13.22 -11.04 -21.94
CA ALA A 634 -13.95 -9.89 -21.44
C ALA A 634 -15.38 -9.86 -22.01
N GLY A 635 -15.53 -10.05 -23.33
CA GLY A 635 -16.86 -10.15 -23.95
C GLY A 635 -17.68 -11.33 -23.41
N ILE A 636 -17.07 -12.52 -23.27
CA ILE A 636 -17.74 -13.70 -22.68
C ILE A 636 -18.16 -13.42 -21.23
N CYS A 637 -17.30 -12.77 -20.45
CA CYS A 637 -17.61 -12.43 -19.06
C CYS A 637 -18.72 -11.39 -18.96
N TYR A 638 -18.71 -10.39 -19.83
CA TYR A 638 -19.74 -9.35 -19.89
C TYR A 638 -21.14 -9.97 -20.10
N GLU A 639 -21.23 -10.96 -21.00
CA GLU A 639 -22.45 -11.70 -21.31
C GLU A 639 -22.88 -12.69 -20.21
N LYS A 640 -21.93 -13.51 -19.70
CA LYS A 640 -22.25 -14.66 -18.84
C LYS A 640 -22.20 -14.39 -17.34
N PHE A 641 -21.53 -13.32 -16.92
CA PHE A 641 -21.33 -12.99 -15.51
C PHE A 641 -21.98 -11.63 -15.19
N PRO A 642 -23.24 -11.63 -14.71
CA PRO A 642 -23.98 -10.41 -14.40
C PRO A 642 -23.24 -9.49 -13.43
N THR A 643 -23.36 -8.18 -13.63
CA THR A 643 -22.72 -7.18 -12.77
C THR A 643 -23.09 -7.38 -11.30
N ILE A 644 -22.11 -7.17 -10.42
CA ILE A 644 -22.29 -7.31 -8.97
C ILE A 644 -22.73 -5.97 -8.41
N VAL A 645 -23.86 -5.95 -7.68
CA VAL A 645 -24.40 -4.73 -7.07
C VAL A 645 -24.44 -4.89 -5.56
N ASN A 646 -23.82 -3.95 -4.85
CA ASN A 646 -23.84 -3.90 -3.39
C ASN A 646 -25.11 -3.18 -2.88
N ARG A 647 -25.97 -3.89 -2.14
CA ARG A 647 -27.18 -3.31 -1.51
C ARG A 647 -27.17 -3.44 0.02
N LEU A 648 -25.99 -3.59 0.63
CA LEU A 648 -25.84 -3.57 2.09
C LEU A 648 -26.10 -2.17 2.63
N LYS A 649 -26.87 -2.08 3.73
CA LYS A 649 -27.22 -0.82 4.38
C LYS A 649 -26.15 -0.38 5.39
N GLU A 650 -26.10 0.92 5.65
CA GLU A 650 -25.28 1.47 6.73
C GLU A 650 -25.88 1.09 8.11
N SER A 651 -25.01 0.83 9.10
CA SER A 651 -25.43 0.33 10.42
C SER A 651 -26.13 1.36 11.31
N GLY A 652 -26.08 2.65 10.95
CA GLY A 652 -26.68 3.75 11.71
C GLY A 652 -25.98 4.06 13.05
N VAL A 653 -24.80 3.49 13.30
CA VAL A 653 -24.04 3.69 14.54
C VAL A 653 -23.55 5.13 14.64
N THR A 654 -23.87 5.80 15.76
CA THR A 654 -23.38 7.14 16.07
C THR A 654 -22.35 7.11 17.19
N TYR A 655 -21.46 8.10 17.19
CA TYR A 655 -20.38 8.24 18.15
C TYR A 655 -20.51 9.55 18.94
N ARG A 656 -19.90 9.58 20.13
CA ARG A 656 -19.73 10.84 20.89
C ARG A 656 -18.39 11.47 20.58
N LYS A 657 -18.31 12.80 20.58
CA LYS A 657 -17.05 13.56 20.42
C LYS A 657 -16.22 13.52 21.70
N THR A 658 -15.70 12.33 22.04
CA THR A 658 -14.81 12.14 23.20
C THR A 658 -13.56 11.36 22.78
N PRO A 659 -12.40 11.61 23.41
CA PRO A 659 -11.17 10.87 23.07
C PRO A 659 -11.31 9.34 23.19
N LEU A 660 -12.14 8.87 24.12
CA LEU A 660 -12.43 7.44 24.30
C LEU A 660 -13.13 6.84 23.08
N GLU A 661 -14.12 7.54 22.52
CA GLU A 661 -14.83 7.07 21.33
C GLU A 661 -13.93 7.12 20.08
N TYR A 662 -13.06 8.13 19.94
CA TYR A 662 -12.01 8.13 18.91
C TYR A 662 -11.08 6.90 19.05
N ALA A 663 -10.67 6.54 20.27
CA ALA A 663 -9.81 5.38 20.51
C ALA A 663 -10.52 4.05 20.14
N ARG A 664 -11.80 3.90 20.52
CA ARG A 664 -12.63 2.72 20.20
C ARG A 664 -12.86 2.58 18.69
N MET A 665 -13.16 3.68 18.02
CA MET A 665 -13.29 3.75 16.56
C MET A 665 -11.98 3.26 15.88
N ASP A 666 -10.83 3.77 16.32
CA ASP A 666 -9.52 3.36 15.76
C ASP A 666 -9.12 1.93 16.10
N ASN A 667 -9.55 1.39 17.24
CA ASN A 667 -9.41 -0.03 17.58
C ASN A 667 -10.16 -0.91 16.56
N LYS A 668 -11.38 -0.54 16.19
CA LYS A 668 -12.19 -1.26 15.19
C LYS A 668 -11.53 -1.22 13.80
N PHE A 669 -11.05 -0.06 13.37
CA PHE A 669 -10.41 0.08 12.05
C PHE A 669 -9.09 -0.67 11.93
N ALA A 670 -8.27 -0.72 12.98
CA ALA A 670 -7.01 -1.47 12.97
C ALA A 670 -7.21 -2.99 12.72
N LEU A 671 -8.37 -3.56 13.07
CA LEU A 671 -8.69 -4.96 12.81
C LEU A 671 -9.00 -5.25 11.33
N SER A 672 -9.54 -4.26 10.61
CA SER A 672 -10.05 -4.41 9.24
C SER A 672 -8.99 -4.68 8.16
N ARG A 673 -7.70 -4.37 8.42
CA ARG A 673 -6.59 -4.53 7.44
C ARG A 673 -6.46 -5.96 6.92
N ARG A 674 -6.59 -6.96 7.81
CA ARG A 674 -6.48 -8.38 7.42
C ARG A 674 -7.59 -8.79 6.46
N GLY A 675 -8.77 -8.19 6.60
CA GLY A 675 -9.97 -8.59 5.87
C GLY A 675 -9.87 -8.40 4.35
N ILE A 676 -9.19 -7.37 3.83
CA ILE A 676 -9.09 -7.18 2.36
C ILE A 676 -8.29 -8.31 1.71
N GLY A 677 -7.10 -8.59 2.26
CA GLY A 677 -6.23 -9.65 1.77
C GLY A 677 -6.82 -11.04 2.02
N GLU A 678 -7.47 -11.25 3.16
CA GLU A 678 -8.18 -12.50 3.46
C GLU A 678 -9.36 -12.72 2.53
N SER A 679 -10.20 -11.70 2.29
CA SER A 679 -11.33 -11.78 1.36
C SER A 679 -10.85 -12.11 -0.06
N SER A 680 -9.84 -11.38 -0.54
CA SER A 680 -9.32 -11.59 -1.89
C SER A 680 -8.69 -12.98 -2.05
N ASN A 681 -7.91 -13.45 -1.09
CA ASN A 681 -7.34 -14.80 -1.13
C ASN A 681 -8.42 -15.89 -1.07
N LEU A 682 -9.45 -15.69 -0.26
CA LEU A 682 -10.57 -16.62 -0.15
C LEU A 682 -11.40 -16.65 -1.44
N ALA A 683 -11.57 -15.51 -2.12
CA ALA A 683 -12.25 -15.43 -3.42
C ALA A 683 -11.49 -16.22 -4.49
N GLN A 684 -10.16 -16.10 -4.51
CA GLN A 684 -9.31 -16.85 -5.45
C GLN A 684 -9.34 -18.37 -5.20
N LEU A 685 -9.50 -18.80 -3.94
CA LEU A 685 -9.75 -20.20 -3.61
C LEU A 685 -11.14 -20.66 -4.07
N ALA A 686 -12.19 -19.88 -3.79
CA ALA A 686 -13.55 -20.18 -4.23
C ALA A 686 -13.62 -20.31 -5.76
N LEU A 687 -12.96 -19.41 -6.50
CA LEU A 687 -12.85 -19.47 -7.96
C LEU A 687 -12.12 -20.72 -8.43
N THR A 688 -11.00 -21.08 -7.79
CA THR A 688 -10.29 -22.32 -8.15
C THR A 688 -11.18 -23.55 -7.99
N TYR A 689 -11.95 -23.62 -6.89
CA TYR A 689 -12.90 -24.70 -6.69
C TYR A 689 -14.03 -24.66 -7.71
N TYR A 690 -14.53 -23.46 -8.04
CA TYR A 690 -15.56 -23.27 -9.06
C TYR A 690 -15.09 -23.73 -10.44
N TRP A 691 -13.85 -23.42 -10.85
CA TRP A 691 -13.26 -23.91 -12.10
C TRP A 691 -13.06 -25.42 -12.13
N THR A 692 -12.88 -26.04 -10.96
CA THR A 692 -12.70 -27.49 -10.83
C THR A 692 -14.04 -28.23 -10.82
N SER A 693 -15.02 -27.72 -10.06
CA SER A 693 -16.36 -28.29 -9.89
C SER A 693 -17.36 -27.17 -9.64
N PRO A 694 -17.97 -26.61 -10.71
CA PRO A 694 -18.89 -25.49 -10.58
C PRO A 694 -20.06 -25.80 -9.65
N SER A 695 -20.38 -24.87 -8.75
CA SER A 695 -21.58 -24.92 -7.91
C SER A 695 -22.09 -23.50 -7.65
N ARG A 696 -23.39 -23.37 -7.35
CA ARG A 696 -23.99 -22.06 -7.05
C ARG A 696 -23.41 -21.45 -5.79
N GLU A 697 -23.15 -22.25 -4.75
CA GLU A 697 -22.55 -21.75 -3.51
C GLU A 697 -21.15 -21.15 -3.72
N LEU A 698 -20.31 -21.80 -4.54
CA LEU A 698 -18.98 -21.28 -4.85
C LEU A 698 -19.06 -19.99 -5.67
N TYR A 699 -20.01 -19.92 -6.60
CA TYR A 699 -20.31 -18.72 -7.36
C TYR A 699 -20.70 -17.55 -6.43
N ASP A 700 -21.68 -17.78 -5.56
CA ASP A 700 -22.16 -16.78 -4.62
C ASP A 700 -21.04 -16.35 -3.65
N ASN A 701 -20.16 -17.26 -3.23
CA ASN A 701 -19.05 -16.93 -2.35
C ASN A 701 -18.09 -15.90 -2.95
N PHE A 702 -17.61 -16.07 -4.19
CA PHE A 702 -16.69 -15.07 -4.76
C PHE A 702 -17.39 -13.75 -5.12
N VAL A 703 -18.70 -13.78 -5.41
CA VAL A 703 -19.53 -12.56 -5.56
C VAL A 703 -19.61 -11.80 -4.24
N ILE A 704 -19.98 -12.49 -3.14
CA ILE A 704 -20.06 -11.92 -1.80
C ILE A 704 -18.68 -11.38 -1.36
N LEU A 705 -17.61 -12.13 -1.58
CA LEU A 705 -16.25 -11.71 -1.20
C LEU A 705 -15.77 -10.48 -1.99
N SER A 706 -16.27 -10.25 -3.21
CA SER A 706 -16.05 -8.99 -3.94
C SER A 706 -16.68 -7.81 -3.19
N VAL A 707 -17.96 -7.95 -2.78
CA VAL A 707 -18.66 -6.92 -1.99
C VAL A 707 -18.04 -6.72 -0.60
N LEU A 708 -17.63 -7.78 0.09
CA LEU A 708 -16.97 -7.66 1.39
C LEU A 708 -15.64 -6.92 1.28
N ALA A 709 -14.90 -7.07 0.17
CA ALA A 709 -13.69 -6.28 -0.06
C ALA A 709 -14.02 -4.78 -0.20
N GLN A 710 -15.09 -4.42 -0.93
CA GLN A 710 -15.58 -3.03 -1.00
C GLN A 710 -15.97 -2.49 0.38
N VAL A 711 -16.78 -3.24 1.14
CA VAL A 711 -17.25 -2.89 2.49
C VAL A 711 -16.09 -2.63 3.44
N ILE A 712 -15.02 -3.44 3.40
CA ILE A 712 -13.85 -3.26 4.26
C ILE A 712 -13.04 -2.02 3.85
N ILE A 713 -12.97 -1.70 2.56
CA ILE A 713 -12.31 -0.48 2.08
C ILE A 713 -13.06 0.76 2.56
N ASP A 714 -14.38 0.76 2.42
CA ASP A 714 -15.25 1.86 2.84
C ASP A 714 -15.51 1.93 4.34
N GLY A 715 -15.21 0.85 5.07
CA GLY A 715 -15.35 0.74 6.52
C GLY A 715 -14.63 1.84 7.31
N CYS A 716 -13.63 2.51 6.71
CA CYS A 716 -12.92 3.65 7.33
C CYS A 716 -13.70 4.98 7.28
N LYS A 717 -14.75 5.04 6.45
CA LYS A 717 -15.59 6.23 6.18
C LYS A 717 -17.03 6.07 6.69
N ARG A 718 -17.52 4.82 6.78
CA ARG A 718 -18.88 4.45 7.18
C ARG A 718 -18.94 3.04 7.72
N GLU A 719 -20.02 2.68 8.40
CA GLU A 719 -20.25 1.33 8.93
C GLU A 719 -21.43 0.64 8.27
N TYR A 720 -21.37 -0.68 8.10
CA TYR A 720 -22.39 -1.48 7.40
C TYR A 720 -23.11 -2.44 8.35
N GLU A 721 -24.31 -2.86 7.95
CA GLU A 721 -25.18 -3.78 8.71
C GLU A 721 -24.62 -5.21 8.83
N VAL A 722 -23.61 -5.57 8.03
CA VAL A 722 -22.89 -6.86 8.10
C VAL A 722 -21.48 -6.63 8.62
N ASP A 723 -21.06 -7.43 9.61
CA ASP A 723 -19.66 -7.49 10.03
C ASP A 723 -18.83 -8.30 9.02
N ALA A 724 -18.08 -7.60 8.18
CA ALA A 724 -17.37 -8.22 7.06
C ALA A 724 -16.34 -9.28 7.49
N LEU A 725 -15.67 -9.11 8.64
CA LEU A 725 -14.71 -10.09 9.13
C LEU A 725 -15.38 -11.38 9.61
N SER A 726 -16.49 -11.28 10.33
CA SER A 726 -17.31 -12.42 10.74
C SER A 726 -17.85 -13.16 9.53
N GLU A 727 -18.27 -12.43 8.48
CA GLU A 727 -18.79 -13.03 7.27
C GLU A 727 -17.71 -13.78 6.46
N ILE A 728 -16.50 -13.22 6.34
CA ILE A 728 -15.34 -13.92 5.75
C ILE A 728 -15.07 -15.23 6.51
N GLU A 729 -15.07 -15.19 7.85
CA GLU A 729 -14.84 -16.38 8.68
C GLU A 729 -15.99 -17.39 8.60
N ARG A 730 -17.22 -16.96 8.34
CA ARG A 730 -18.36 -17.84 8.07
C ARG A 730 -18.16 -18.57 6.73
N ILE A 731 -17.88 -17.84 5.66
CA ILE A 731 -17.67 -18.38 4.30
C ILE A 731 -16.54 -19.41 4.31
N LYS A 732 -15.42 -19.10 4.96
CA LYS A 732 -14.27 -20.00 5.10
C LYS A 732 -14.60 -21.34 5.77
N LYS A 733 -15.62 -21.39 6.62
CA LYS A 733 -16.09 -22.61 7.32
C LYS A 733 -17.17 -23.38 6.56
N MET A 734 -17.66 -22.86 5.43
CA MET A 734 -18.66 -23.54 4.63
C MET A 734 -18.13 -24.87 4.07
N PRO A 735 -18.97 -25.91 3.91
CA PRO A 735 -18.55 -27.20 3.35
C PRO A 735 -17.92 -27.07 1.96
N CYS A 736 -18.50 -26.26 1.07
CA CYS A 736 -17.96 -26.04 -0.28
C CYS A 736 -16.57 -25.36 -0.30
N MET A 737 -16.19 -24.66 0.78
CA MET A 737 -14.87 -24.05 0.94
C MET A 737 -13.83 -24.99 1.59
N ASN A 738 -14.27 -26.19 1.99
CA ASN A 738 -13.42 -27.23 2.57
C ASN A 738 -13.65 -28.55 1.81
N PRO A 739 -13.25 -28.65 0.52
CA PRO A 739 -13.41 -29.87 -0.25
C PRO A 739 -12.49 -30.96 0.33
N MET A 740 -12.98 -31.72 1.32
CA MET A 740 -12.31 -32.92 1.81
C MET A 740 -12.44 -34.02 0.76
N LEU A 741 -11.42 -34.19 -0.05
CA LEU A 741 -11.20 -35.38 -0.86
C LEU A 741 -10.11 -36.21 -0.19
N HIS A 742 -10.53 -37.11 0.72
CA HIS A 742 -9.73 -38.07 1.51
C HIS A 742 -9.06 -37.56 2.80
N ASP A 743 -8.65 -38.52 3.65
CA ASP A 743 -8.07 -38.39 5.01
C ASP A 743 -6.85 -37.43 5.14
N GLU A 744 -6.38 -36.84 4.04
CA GLU A 744 -5.30 -35.86 3.98
C GLU A 744 -5.82 -34.49 3.54
N LYS A 745 -5.50 -33.42 4.29
CA LYS A 745 -5.98 -32.04 4.09
C LYS A 745 -5.38 -31.38 2.82
N LYS A 746 -5.73 -31.84 1.62
CA LYS A 746 -5.25 -31.32 0.32
C LYS A 746 -6.25 -30.36 -0.33
N ASP A 747 -6.15 -29.08 0.01
CA ASP A 747 -7.10 -28.03 -0.35
C ASP A 747 -6.48 -26.80 -1.07
N TYR A 748 -5.18 -26.82 -1.38
CA TYR A 748 -4.52 -25.69 -2.05
C TYR A 748 -4.16 -25.95 -3.52
N PRO A 749 -4.45 -25.00 -4.44
CA PRO A 749 -3.90 -25.07 -5.80
C PRO A 749 -2.39 -24.86 -5.82
N PHE A 750 -1.75 -25.37 -6.87
CA PHE A 750 -0.29 -25.38 -7.01
C PHE A 750 0.32 -23.96 -6.97
N PHE A 751 -0.34 -22.97 -7.59
CA PHE A 751 0.18 -21.60 -7.66
C PHE A 751 0.34 -20.93 -6.28
N ILE A 752 -0.36 -21.39 -5.23
CA ILE A 752 -0.26 -20.84 -3.86
C ILE A 752 1.17 -20.87 -3.31
N LYS A 753 2.00 -21.81 -3.78
CA LYS A 753 3.43 -21.86 -3.42
C LYS A 753 4.20 -20.57 -3.76
N TYR A 754 3.73 -19.84 -4.77
CA TYR A 754 4.40 -18.65 -5.31
C TYR A 754 3.75 -17.33 -4.91
N VAL A 755 2.46 -17.33 -4.54
CA VAL A 755 1.74 -16.10 -4.14
C VAL A 755 1.56 -15.94 -2.63
N LYS A 756 1.60 -17.04 -1.86
CA LYS A 756 1.40 -16.96 -0.41
C LYS A 756 2.70 -16.59 0.30
N ASN A 757 2.80 -15.33 0.71
CA ASN A 757 3.91 -14.85 1.51
C ASN A 757 3.87 -15.47 2.92
N ILE A 758 5.00 -16.04 3.34
CA ILE A 758 5.19 -16.55 4.70
C ILE A 758 5.97 -15.51 5.46
N SER A 759 5.35 -14.92 6.48
CA SER A 759 6.03 -13.94 7.33
C SER A 759 7.28 -14.55 7.95
N VAL A 760 8.43 -13.98 7.64
CA VAL A 760 9.74 -14.34 8.21
C VAL A 760 10.00 -13.65 9.54
N SER A 761 9.14 -12.71 9.93
CA SER A 761 9.15 -12.05 11.24
C SER A 761 7.79 -12.17 11.92
N GLN A 762 7.77 -12.29 13.24
CA GLN A 762 6.55 -12.27 14.05
C GLN A 762 6.82 -11.43 15.30
N LYS A 763 6.06 -10.33 15.47
CA LYS A 763 6.23 -9.36 16.57
C LYS A 763 7.64 -8.74 16.64
N GLY A 764 8.22 -8.38 15.50
CA GLY A 764 9.55 -7.76 15.43
C GLY A 764 10.72 -8.68 15.76
N LYS A 765 10.49 -9.99 15.82
CA LYS A 765 11.53 -11.02 15.94
C LYS A 765 11.51 -11.96 14.75
N ASP A 766 12.69 -12.36 14.30
CA ASP A 766 12.83 -13.31 13.21
C ASP A 766 12.29 -14.68 13.61
N VAL A 767 11.56 -15.27 12.68
CA VAL A 767 11.12 -16.65 12.74
C VAL A 767 12.29 -17.50 12.26
N PRO A 768 12.75 -18.51 13.03
CA PRO A 768 13.85 -19.38 12.61
C PRO A 768 13.64 -19.93 11.19
N TYR A 769 14.72 -20.06 10.42
CA TYR A 769 14.66 -20.59 9.06
C TYR A 769 13.97 -21.97 9.00
N GLU A 770 14.17 -22.78 10.02
CA GLU A 770 13.51 -24.09 10.18
C GLU A 770 12.00 -23.96 10.25
N GLU A 771 11.47 -23.00 11.04
CA GLU A 771 10.03 -22.73 11.10
C GLU A 771 9.47 -22.19 9.77
N ILE A 772 10.23 -21.36 9.05
CA ILE A 772 9.83 -20.88 7.71
C ILE A 772 9.78 -22.06 6.73
N ARG A 773 10.79 -22.94 6.77
CA ARG A 773 10.86 -24.16 5.96
C ARG A 773 9.69 -25.08 6.27
N ASP A 774 9.36 -25.25 7.55
CA ASP A 774 8.24 -26.10 7.99
C ASP A 774 6.89 -25.49 7.56
N LYS A 775 6.74 -24.16 7.61
CA LYS A 775 5.56 -23.47 7.05
C LYS A 775 5.45 -23.68 5.53
N LYS A 776 6.56 -23.65 4.79
CA LYS A 776 6.60 -23.95 3.33
C LYS A 776 6.27 -25.41 3.04
N ALA A 777 6.78 -26.34 3.84
CA ALA A 777 6.47 -27.76 3.74
C ALA A 777 4.98 -28.01 3.96
N LYS A 778 4.40 -27.45 5.04
CA LYS A 778 2.96 -27.53 5.33
C LYS A 778 2.07 -26.98 4.21
N ILE A 779 2.50 -25.94 3.49
CA ILE A 779 1.76 -25.46 2.31
C ILE A 779 1.85 -26.47 1.18
N SER A 780 3.04 -27.04 0.97
CA SER A 780 3.28 -28.04 -0.09
C SER A 780 2.51 -29.34 0.15
N ASP A 781 2.35 -29.77 1.40
CA ASP A 781 1.60 -30.98 1.77
C ASP A 781 0.10 -30.83 1.50
N ARG A 782 -0.41 -29.59 1.54
CA ARG A 782 -1.82 -29.27 1.27
C ARG A 782 -2.13 -29.10 -0.22
N ILE A 783 -1.16 -29.28 -1.11
CA ILE A 783 -1.38 -29.06 -2.53
C ILE A 783 -2.19 -30.20 -3.12
N ASN A 784 -3.24 -29.83 -3.85
CA ASN A 784 -4.09 -30.77 -4.55
C ASN A 784 -3.88 -30.68 -6.07
N PRO A 785 -3.27 -31.70 -6.70
CA PRO A 785 -3.01 -31.69 -8.13
C PRO A 785 -4.28 -31.79 -8.99
N LYS A 786 -5.43 -32.15 -8.40
CA LYS A 786 -6.72 -32.22 -9.12
C LYS A 786 -7.38 -30.85 -9.31
N LEU A 787 -6.90 -29.80 -8.63
CA LEU A 787 -7.47 -28.46 -8.77
C LEU A 787 -7.07 -27.83 -10.10
N VAL A 788 -8.07 -27.39 -10.85
CA VAL A 788 -7.92 -26.82 -12.18
C VAL A 788 -8.16 -25.31 -12.09
N CYS A 789 -7.21 -24.51 -12.56
CA CYS A 789 -7.37 -23.07 -12.71
C CYS A 789 -6.32 -22.47 -13.67
N PRO A 790 -6.57 -21.28 -14.25
CA PRO A 790 -5.62 -20.62 -15.14
C PRO A 790 -4.22 -20.44 -14.55
N MET A 791 -4.13 -20.11 -13.26
CA MET A 791 -2.85 -19.94 -12.59
C MET A 791 -2.05 -21.23 -12.41
N ASN A 792 -2.71 -22.40 -12.30
CA ASN A 792 -2.01 -23.69 -12.30
C ASN A 792 -1.47 -24.01 -13.69
N TRP A 793 -2.25 -23.78 -14.75
CA TRP A 793 -1.78 -23.96 -16.12
C TRP A 793 -0.60 -23.04 -16.46
N LEU A 794 -0.58 -21.82 -15.91
CA LEU A 794 0.58 -20.94 -16.04
C LEU A 794 1.84 -21.61 -15.47
N GLN A 795 1.73 -22.31 -14.33
CA GLN A 795 2.87 -23.02 -13.77
C GLN A 795 3.35 -24.14 -14.69
N ASP A 796 2.43 -24.92 -15.28
CA ASP A 796 2.77 -25.96 -16.25
C ASP A 796 3.55 -25.42 -17.44
N TRP A 797 3.22 -24.22 -17.92
CA TRP A 797 3.94 -23.57 -19.03
C TRP A 797 5.30 -23.02 -18.59
N LEU A 798 5.39 -22.42 -17.40
CA LEU A 798 6.66 -21.93 -16.85
C LEU A 798 7.62 -23.06 -16.46
N ASP A 799 7.12 -24.26 -16.16
CA ASP A 799 7.93 -25.46 -15.92
C ASP A 799 8.66 -25.96 -17.18
N LYS A 800 8.16 -25.61 -18.37
CA LYS A 800 8.79 -25.97 -19.65
C LYS A 800 9.97 -25.07 -20.03
N ILE A 801 10.18 -23.96 -19.31
CA ILE A 801 11.33 -23.08 -19.52
C ILE A 801 12.60 -23.83 -19.12
N GLN A 802 13.40 -24.21 -20.12
CA GLN A 802 14.64 -24.95 -19.89
C GLN A 802 15.68 -24.07 -19.19
N SER A 803 16.57 -24.68 -18.40
CA SER A 803 17.72 -23.97 -17.83
C SER A 803 18.73 -23.63 -18.94
N ALA A 804 19.44 -22.50 -18.79
CA ALA A 804 20.51 -22.14 -19.72
C ALA A 804 21.63 -23.22 -19.73
N SER A 805 22.20 -23.48 -20.91
CA SER A 805 23.24 -24.50 -21.14
C SER A 805 24.45 -24.37 -20.20
N GLN A 806 25.06 -25.51 -19.86
CA GLN A 806 26.20 -25.61 -18.95
C GLN A 806 27.55 -25.79 -19.65
N GLU A 807 27.59 -26.00 -20.97
CA GLU A 807 28.69 -26.75 -21.59
C GLU A 807 29.88 -25.94 -22.13
N SER A 808 29.97 -24.61 -21.92
CA SER A 808 31.10 -23.81 -22.43
C SER A 808 31.41 -22.55 -21.63
N THR A 809 31.88 -22.68 -20.38
CA THR A 809 32.32 -21.50 -19.59
C THR A 809 33.83 -21.34 -19.59
N ILE A 810 34.30 -20.10 -19.69
CA ILE A 810 35.69 -19.72 -19.49
C ILE A 810 35.94 -19.50 -17.98
N PRO A 811 37.04 -20.02 -17.39
CA PRO A 811 37.37 -19.76 -15.99
C PRO A 811 37.45 -18.26 -15.70
N THR A 812 36.72 -17.78 -14.69
CA THR A 812 36.64 -16.34 -14.34
C THR A 812 38.02 -15.70 -14.12
N LYS A 813 39.01 -16.47 -13.65
CA LYS A 813 40.40 -16.03 -13.46
C LYS A 813 41.01 -15.42 -14.73
N GLN A 814 40.63 -15.92 -15.92
CA GLN A 814 41.18 -15.44 -17.20
C GLN A 814 40.76 -14.01 -17.57
N PHE A 815 39.77 -13.45 -16.88
CA PHE A 815 39.30 -12.08 -17.10
C PHE A 815 39.82 -11.10 -16.04
N ILE A 816 40.65 -11.57 -15.10
CA ILE A 816 41.16 -10.76 -14.00
C ILE A 816 42.64 -10.51 -14.24
N ARG A 817 43.06 -9.25 -14.15
CA ARG A 817 44.47 -8.86 -14.19
C ARG A 817 45.11 -9.25 -12.87
N HIS A 818 46.06 -10.17 -12.88
CA HIS A 818 46.82 -10.50 -11.66
C HIS A 818 47.84 -9.40 -11.37
N LEU A 819 47.91 -8.91 -10.13
CA LEU A 819 48.87 -7.89 -9.70
C LEU A 819 49.84 -8.46 -8.66
N ASP A 820 51.12 -8.54 -9.00
CA ASP A 820 52.15 -9.06 -8.09
C ASP A 820 52.42 -8.11 -6.91
N GLY A 821 52.48 -8.66 -5.70
CA GLY A 821 52.95 -7.98 -4.49
C GLY A 821 52.07 -8.16 -3.24
N LYS A 822 52.45 -7.47 -2.14
CA LYS A 822 51.82 -7.65 -0.82
C LYS A 822 50.59 -6.73 -0.65
N ALA A 823 49.43 -7.33 -0.40
CA ALA A 823 48.20 -6.62 -0.03
C ALA A 823 48.18 -6.23 1.46
N ASN A 824 47.28 -5.32 1.85
CA ASN A 824 47.12 -4.94 3.25
C ASN A 824 46.13 -5.86 3.98
N ASP A 825 46.64 -6.88 4.67
CA ASP A 825 45.84 -7.90 5.37
C ASP A 825 44.88 -7.33 6.44
N ARG A 826 45.27 -6.24 7.10
CA ARG A 826 44.44 -5.57 8.11
C ARG A 826 43.24 -4.87 7.48
N GLN A 827 43.42 -4.26 6.31
CA GLN A 827 42.34 -3.67 5.54
C GLN A 827 41.40 -4.74 4.98
N ILE A 828 41.94 -5.85 4.46
CA ILE A 828 41.15 -6.99 3.96
C ILE A 828 40.22 -7.53 5.05
N SER A 829 40.76 -7.86 6.22
CA SER A 829 39.98 -8.38 7.35
C SER A 829 38.89 -7.40 7.81
N LYS A 830 39.18 -6.09 7.81
CA LYS A 830 38.22 -5.05 8.21
C LYS A 830 37.06 -4.94 7.21
N ILE A 831 37.35 -4.92 5.92
CA ILE A 831 36.34 -4.87 4.85
C ILE A 831 35.50 -6.15 4.87
N GLN A 832 36.13 -7.32 5.04
CA GLN A 832 35.42 -8.59 5.17
C GLN A 832 34.45 -8.61 6.34
N LYS A 833 34.83 -8.07 7.49
CA LYS A 833 33.94 -7.96 8.64
C LYS A 833 32.74 -7.04 8.34
N LEU A 834 32.99 -5.83 7.83
CA LEU A 834 31.93 -4.88 7.48
C LEU A 834 30.94 -5.46 6.46
N VAL A 835 31.44 -6.13 5.41
CA VAL A 835 30.60 -6.75 4.37
C VAL A 835 29.79 -7.93 4.94
N SER A 836 30.37 -8.73 5.83
CA SER A 836 29.65 -9.83 6.49
C SER A 836 28.54 -9.31 7.40
N ASP A 837 28.82 -8.25 8.16
CA ASP A 837 27.86 -7.63 9.09
C ASP A 837 26.70 -7.01 8.30
N TYR A 838 27.00 -6.28 7.22
CA TYR A 838 25.98 -5.67 6.34
C TYR A 838 25.17 -6.69 5.55
N ASP A 839 25.80 -7.75 5.02
CA ASP A 839 25.06 -8.82 4.33
C ASP A 839 24.14 -9.59 5.28
N SER A 840 24.57 -9.78 6.53
CA SER A 840 23.72 -10.36 7.57
C SER A 840 22.53 -9.44 7.85
N PHE A 841 22.75 -8.14 8.01
CA PHE A 841 21.67 -7.15 8.13
C PHE A 841 20.67 -7.19 6.97
N ILE A 842 21.13 -7.23 5.71
CA ILE A 842 20.23 -7.32 4.55
C ILE A 842 19.43 -8.61 4.56
N LYS A 843 20.07 -9.75 4.84
CA LYS A 843 19.38 -11.05 4.88
C LYS A 843 18.33 -11.11 5.99
N LEU A 844 18.61 -10.48 7.13
CA LEU A 844 17.66 -10.35 8.24
C LEU A 844 16.45 -9.47 7.86
N ASN A 845 16.58 -8.58 6.88
CA ASN A 845 15.53 -7.61 6.55
C ASN A 845 15.03 -7.69 5.09
N HIS A 846 15.27 -8.79 4.38
CA HIS A 846 14.95 -8.95 2.95
C HIS A 846 13.46 -8.76 2.59
N ASP A 847 12.53 -9.03 3.49
CA ASP A 847 11.10 -8.94 3.19
C ASP A 847 10.48 -7.62 3.63
N ARG A 848 11.27 -6.74 4.26
CA ARG A 848 10.86 -5.38 4.66
C ARG A 848 11.12 -4.35 3.55
N PHE A 849 11.82 -4.71 2.47
CA PHE A 849 12.17 -3.79 1.38
C PHE A 849 10.98 -3.18 0.62
N GLU A 850 9.78 -3.77 0.75
CA GLU A 850 8.53 -3.23 0.19
C GLU A 850 7.75 -2.36 1.21
N GLU A 851 8.20 -2.30 2.47
CA GLU A 851 7.61 -1.48 3.53
C GLU A 851 8.25 -0.09 3.52
N GLU A 852 7.45 0.98 3.32
CA GLU A 852 7.94 2.38 3.37
C GLU A 852 8.71 2.68 4.68
N ASP A 853 8.32 2.05 5.78
CA ASP A 853 8.94 2.24 7.10
C ASP A 853 10.38 1.68 7.20
N PHE A 854 10.71 0.62 6.44
CA PHE A 854 12.05 0.03 6.43
C PHE A 854 13.00 0.71 5.46
N ILE A 855 12.50 1.42 4.44
CA ILE A 855 13.34 2.15 3.49
C ILE A 855 14.28 3.10 4.23
N SER A 856 13.81 3.78 5.28
CA SER A 856 14.65 4.71 6.05
C SER A 856 15.73 4.03 6.91
N GLU A 857 15.40 2.92 7.58
CA GLU A 857 16.36 2.11 8.37
C GLU A 857 17.38 1.44 7.43
N PHE A 858 16.89 0.94 6.29
CA PHE A 858 17.70 0.41 5.23
C PHE A 858 18.66 1.46 4.68
N ASP A 859 18.17 2.66 4.37
CA ASP A 859 18.99 3.78 3.90
C ASP A 859 19.99 4.22 4.95
N GLU A 860 19.63 4.25 6.23
CA GLU A 860 20.55 4.61 7.32
C GLU A 860 21.68 3.59 7.48
N VAL A 861 21.35 2.31 7.58
CA VAL A 861 22.36 1.25 7.72
C VAL A 861 23.19 1.11 6.44
N THR A 862 22.58 1.29 5.27
CA THR A 862 23.27 1.31 3.98
C THR A 862 24.20 2.52 3.88
N ASN A 863 23.76 3.70 4.29
CA ASN A 863 24.60 4.90 4.32
C ASN A 863 25.71 4.80 5.38
N GLU A 864 25.46 4.18 6.53
CA GLU A 864 26.47 3.94 7.55
C GLU A 864 27.52 2.93 7.05
N PHE A 865 27.07 1.84 6.41
CA PHE A 865 27.95 0.87 5.76
C PHE A 865 28.78 1.54 4.66
N ILE A 866 28.13 2.26 3.73
CA ILE A 866 28.79 3.01 2.64
C ILE A 866 29.78 4.03 3.21
N SER A 867 29.40 4.77 4.25
CA SER A 867 30.28 5.75 4.92
C SER A 867 31.48 5.07 5.59
N SER A 868 31.25 3.95 6.27
CA SER A 868 32.30 3.15 6.91
C SER A 868 33.28 2.56 5.90
N ILE A 869 32.78 2.12 4.73
CA ILE A 869 33.58 1.67 3.60
C ILE A 869 34.33 2.84 2.94
N LYS A 870 33.67 3.97 2.65
CA LYS A 870 34.28 5.18 2.06
C LYS A 870 35.41 5.75 2.93
N LYS A 871 35.28 5.67 4.27
CA LYS A 871 36.35 6.06 5.22
C LYS A 871 37.60 5.19 5.10
N ILE A 872 37.49 3.97 4.58
CA ILE A 872 38.65 3.11 4.31
C ILE A 872 39.23 3.54 2.96
N LYS A 873 40.18 4.47 2.95
CA LYS A 873 40.94 4.80 1.73
C LYS A 873 41.79 3.60 1.30
N ILE A 874 41.35 2.87 0.28
CA ILE A 874 42.13 1.81 -0.35
C ILE A 874 43.03 2.46 -1.41
N GLY A 875 44.20 2.96 -0.98
CA GLY A 875 45.18 3.53 -1.91
C GLY A 875 45.98 2.47 -2.70
N ASN A 876 45.98 1.22 -2.24
CA ASN A 876 46.72 0.12 -2.86
C ASN A 876 45.79 -0.69 -3.80
N MET A 877 46.00 -0.55 -5.11
CA MET A 877 45.26 -1.31 -6.14
C MET A 877 45.37 -2.84 -5.92
N LYS A 878 46.47 -3.33 -5.35
CA LYS A 878 46.69 -4.74 -5.04
C LYS A 878 45.74 -5.28 -3.97
N THR A 879 45.33 -4.42 -3.02
CA THR A 879 44.35 -4.79 -1.99
C THR A 879 42.96 -4.97 -2.62
N ILE A 880 42.58 -4.13 -3.59
CA ILE A 880 41.32 -4.28 -4.35
C ILE A 880 41.37 -5.58 -5.17
N ASN A 881 42.48 -5.80 -5.88
CA ASN A 881 42.72 -7.02 -6.67
C ASN A 881 42.55 -8.29 -5.82
N ARG A 882 43.20 -8.36 -4.66
CA ARG A 882 43.11 -9.54 -3.78
C ARG A 882 41.71 -9.75 -3.21
N LEU A 883 40.96 -8.68 -2.92
CA LEU A 883 39.56 -8.79 -2.48
C LEU A 883 38.64 -9.31 -3.59
N ILE A 884 38.88 -8.93 -4.85
CA ILE A 884 38.18 -9.47 -6.02
C ILE A 884 38.49 -10.96 -6.18
N GLU A 885 39.76 -11.35 -6.09
CA GLU A 885 40.17 -12.75 -6.19
C GLU A 885 39.55 -13.63 -5.10
N ILE A 886 39.50 -13.12 -3.86
CA ILE A 886 38.82 -13.78 -2.74
C ILE A 886 37.31 -13.87 -3.02
N ALA A 887 36.67 -12.80 -3.50
CA ALA A 887 35.22 -12.79 -3.73
C ALA A 887 34.79 -13.73 -4.87
N LEU A 888 35.65 -13.94 -5.87
CA LEU A 888 35.40 -14.79 -7.03
C LEU A 888 35.95 -16.22 -6.88
N ASP A 889 36.58 -16.53 -5.74
CA ASP A 889 37.19 -17.84 -5.42
C ASP A 889 38.27 -18.27 -6.45
N VAL A 890 39.05 -17.30 -6.95
CA VAL A 890 40.11 -17.53 -7.95
C VAL A 890 41.53 -17.40 -7.39
N SER A 891 41.67 -17.12 -6.09
CA SER A 891 42.97 -16.99 -5.44
C SER A 891 43.75 -18.30 -5.49
N GLU A 892 44.99 -18.27 -5.96
CA GLU A 892 45.94 -19.36 -5.69
C GLU A 892 46.19 -19.46 -4.18
N GLU A 893 46.36 -20.70 -3.70
CA GLU A 893 46.42 -21.09 -2.29
C GLU A 893 47.26 -20.11 -1.45
N ASN A 894 46.59 -19.18 -0.77
CA ASN A 894 47.24 -18.36 0.23
C ASN A 894 47.25 -19.14 1.53
N ASN A 895 48.44 -19.40 2.07
CA ASN A 895 48.70 -19.92 3.43
C ASN A 895 48.23 -18.98 4.57
N ASN A 896 47.21 -18.13 4.36
CA ASN A 896 46.66 -17.25 5.39
C ASN A 896 45.40 -17.88 6.02
N PRO A 897 45.46 -18.35 7.29
CA PRO A 897 44.35 -19.06 7.95
C PRO A 897 43.05 -18.23 8.12
N HIS A 898 43.12 -16.91 7.92
CA HIS A 898 41.97 -16.02 7.96
C HIS A 898 41.26 -15.85 6.59
N CYS A 899 41.89 -16.22 5.48
CA CYS A 899 41.28 -16.23 4.15
C CYS A 899 40.58 -17.57 3.87
N LYS A 900 39.52 -17.88 4.62
CA LYS A 900 38.76 -19.12 4.42
C LYS A 900 37.95 -19.06 3.11
N LYS A 901 38.02 -20.13 2.31
CA LYS A 901 37.12 -20.50 1.18
C LYS A 901 35.62 -20.34 1.48
N LYS A 902 35.24 -20.28 2.76
CA LYS A 902 33.86 -20.08 3.23
C LYS A 902 33.35 -18.63 3.03
N TYR A 903 34.25 -17.64 2.94
CA TYR A 903 33.89 -16.23 2.76
C TYR A 903 33.45 -15.93 1.31
N SER A 904 34.17 -16.49 0.32
CA SER A 904 33.88 -16.34 -1.11
C SER A 904 32.46 -16.81 -1.46
N ILE A 905 32.08 -17.98 -0.95
CA ILE A 905 30.77 -18.62 -1.19
C ILE A 905 29.60 -17.84 -0.56
N LYS A 906 29.80 -17.23 0.62
CA LYS A 906 28.68 -16.61 1.38
C LYS A 906 28.48 -15.12 1.09
N TYR A 907 29.57 -14.37 0.85
CA TYR A 907 29.55 -12.90 0.79
C TYR A 907 30.13 -12.31 -0.50
N GLY A 908 30.59 -13.15 -1.45
CA GLY A 908 31.30 -12.71 -2.65
C GLY A 908 30.57 -11.64 -3.48
N ARG A 909 29.27 -11.82 -3.76
CA ARG A 909 28.45 -10.82 -4.49
C ARG A 909 28.45 -9.45 -3.83
N ARG A 910 28.26 -9.44 -2.51
CA ARG A 910 28.20 -8.21 -1.71
C ARG A 910 29.56 -7.51 -1.67
N MET A 911 30.63 -8.30 -1.53
CA MET A 911 32.01 -7.80 -1.57
C MET A 911 32.30 -7.10 -2.91
N LEU A 912 32.01 -7.75 -4.03
CA LEU A 912 32.24 -7.17 -5.37
C LEU A 912 31.45 -5.87 -5.57
N ASN A 913 30.15 -5.87 -5.24
CA ASN A 913 29.31 -4.66 -5.38
C ASN A 913 29.81 -3.51 -4.48
N THR A 914 30.29 -3.82 -3.28
CA THR A 914 30.86 -2.84 -2.35
C THR A 914 32.12 -2.19 -2.93
N LEU A 915 33.03 -3.00 -3.48
CA LEU A 915 34.26 -2.50 -4.10
C LEU A 915 33.96 -1.64 -5.33
N TYR A 916 33.03 -2.10 -6.18
CA TYR A 916 32.56 -1.35 -7.35
C TYR A 916 32.02 0.04 -6.97
N ARG A 917 31.14 0.11 -5.95
CA ARG A 917 30.55 1.39 -5.49
C ARG A 917 31.55 2.31 -4.80
N GLN A 918 32.60 1.76 -4.21
CA GLN A 918 33.62 2.54 -3.53
C GLN A 918 34.51 3.29 -4.53
N ASN A 919 34.99 2.58 -5.55
CA ASN A 919 35.79 3.17 -6.63
C ASN A 919 35.61 2.35 -7.91
N LYS A 920 34.67 2.80 -8.73
CA LYS A 920 34.26 2.16 -9.99
C LYS A 920 35.42 1.97 -10.96
N GLU A 921 36.20 3.01 -11.20
CA GLU A 921 37.33 2.96 -12.14
C GLU A 921 38.41 2.00 -11.65
N ALA A 922 38.79 2.10 -10.37
CA ALA A 922 39.79 1.21 -9.79
C ALA A 922 39.31 -0.25 -9.82
N PHE A 923 38.06 -0.53 -9.43
CA PHE A 923 37.48 -1.86 -9.52
C PHE A 923 37.52 -2.41 -10.94
N LEU A 924 36.97 -1.67 -11.92
CA LEU A 924 36.92 -2.11 -13.30
C LEU A 924 38.31 -2.32 -13.89
N SER A 925 39.32 -1.51 -13.51
CA SER A 925 40.70 -1.67 -13.99
C SER A 925 41.35 -3.02 -13.66
N ASN A 926 40.82 -3.77 -12.69
CA ASN A 926 41.28 -5.12 -12.33
C ASN A 926 40.77 -6.21 -13.29
N PHE A 927 39.85 -5.87 -14.19
CA PHE A 927 39.33 -6.77 -15.22
C PHE A 927 39.96 -6.42 -16.57
N ILE A 928 40.24 -7.45 -17.38
CA ILE A 928 40.90 -7.32 -18.69
C ILE A 928 40.02 -6.55 -19.66
#